data_AF-A0A2A4HW91-F1
#
_entry.id   AF-A0A2A4HW91-F1
#
_cell.length_a   1.000
_cell.length_b   1.000
_cell.length_c   1.000
_cell.angle_alpha   90.00
_cell.angle_beta   90.00
_cell.angle_gamma   90.00
#
_symmetry.space_group_name_H-M   'P 1'
#
loop_
_entity.id
_entity.type
_entity.pdbx_description
1 polymer ?
#
loop_
_entity_poly.entity_id
_entity_poly.type
_entity_poly.pdbx_seq_one_letter_code
_entity_poly.pdbx_strand_id
1 'polypeptide(L)'
;MISLTLHTFLATLLAGAAPVAAQTVERLSVIANGEKVGSVAATQTGDHVAIHYDVKNNGRGPTMDEAIDLGPDGLPRRWTLDGKATFGGDVHERFARDGATARWSDAMGAREASVSGTALYIGQSASPWALGLYARALLKAPGGTLRALPGGQLHIDPLGPSTIGGARYQAYAISGIDLSPEMILLDAAGALFAVLDTGGATVREGHEGDVPALAALATRLTAERYAVLQQRFAHRFDAPVRIRNVRVFDPVSGTRGGPVSVVFADGRITGIQPLEAPAPPGEATIDGAGGTLMPGLHDMHAHVSLESALLYLAAGVTAVRDMGNDNAFLPDLIHRIDAGEVAGPRITPNGFLEGRSPYSARLGIVADSEAAALDAVRWYAARGYWQIKIYNSMNPGWVPAITREAHRLDMTVTGHIPAFTNADAMIGAGYDEVTHVNQLMLGWVLGPREDTRTPLRLTAMKRTATLDLASPRVQHTIELMAARQIAHDPTAVTLELLMGGRDGKPNPAVADYIDHLPIGLQRRRRQAIAPIAGPADATAYDGAMVKVRQVLKLLHDRGIRLLPGTDDQTGLSVHRELQIYAEAGIPTPDVLRLATLEPERYLGRDQQLGTIARGKLADFVLLPGDPTRDLRELHRIALVVKDGTLYFPSEIYPAFGVKPFAPAPRLIPPPPASMATGSGPAHDAMDEF
;
A
#
# COMPACT_ATOMS: atom_id res chain seq x y z
N MET A 1 -64.20 38.42 55.09
CA MET A 1 -63.92 37.57 53.93
C MET A 1 -62.58 36.88 54.15
N ILE A 2 -62.55 35.55 53.99
CA ILE A 2 -61.36 34.65 53.97
C ILE A 2 -60.77 34.39 55.37
N SER A 3 -61.09 33.31 56.11
CA SER A 3 -61.13 31.85 55.88
C SER A 3 -59.88 31.13 56.38
N LEU A 4 -60.14 30.06 57.13
CA LEU A 4 -59.30 29.14 57.91
C LEU A 4 -57.95 28.75 57.29
N THR A 5 -56.99 28.44 58.17
CA THR A 5 -55.96 27.44 57.88
C THR A 5 -55.77 26.49 59.05
N LEU A 6 -56.21 25.25 58.83
CA LEU A 6 -56.05 24.09 59.69
C LEU A 6 -54.77 23.35 59.28
N HIS A 7 -54.08 22.75 60.26
CA HIS A 7 -52.83 22.01 60.11
C HIS A 7 -52.96 20.78 59.22
N THR A 8 -51.92 20.43 58.45
CA THR A 8 -51.64 19.02 58.11
C THR A 8 -50.15 18.78 57.85
N PHE A 9 -49.67 17.69 58.45
CA PHE A 9 -48.34 17.09 58.39
C PHE A 9 -47.77 16.94 56.97
N LEU A 10 -46.47 17.19 56.78
CA LEU A 10 -45.73 16.66 55.64
C LEU A 10 -44.52 15.85 56.13
N ALA A 11 -44.62 14.53 55.94
CA ALA A 11 -43.57 13.57 56.22
C ALA A 11 -42.47 13.64 55.15
N THR A 12 -41.23 13.63 55.62
CA THR A 12 -39.99 13.49 54.83
C THR A 12 -39.91 12.14 54.12
N LEU A 13 -39.95 12.16 52.79
CA LEU A 13 -39.52 11.05 51.92
C LEU A 13 -38.13 11.38 51.37
N LEU A 14 -37.09 10.84 52.02
CA LEU A 14 -35.74 10.75 51.46
C LEU A 14 -35.71 9.54 50.51
N ALA A 15 -36.01 9.78 49.24
CA ALA A 15 -35.72 8.83 48.18
C ALA A 15 -34.21 8.83 47.93
N GLY A 16 -33.54 7.71 48.25
CA GLY A 16 -32.15 7.48 47.87
C GLY A 16 -32.03 7.42 46.35
N ALA A 17 -31.62 8.52 45.73
CA ALA A 17 -31.14 8.48 44.35
C ALA A 17 -29.85 7.68 44.33
N ALA A 18 -29.86 6.49 43.71
CA ALA A 18 -28.63 5.79 43.37
C ALA A 18 -27.74 6.73 42.54
N PRO A 19 -26.43 6.79 42.80
CA PRO A 19 -25.55 7.64 42.00
C PRO A 19 -25.61 7.16 40.55
N VAL A 20 -26.15 8.02 39.67
CA VAL A 20 -26.06 7.82 38.22
C VAL A 20 -24.57 7.85 37.89
N ALA A 21 -24.03 6.73 37.41
CA ALA A 21 -22.63 6.66 36.99
C ALA A 21 -22.36 7.79 35.99
N ALA A 22 -21.34 8.61 36.25
CA ALA A 22 -20.99 9.73 35.39
C ALA A 22 -20.68 9.20 33.98
N GLN A 23 -21.40 9.72 32.99
CA GLN A 23 -21.22 9.39 31.59
C GLN A 23 -20.20 10.35 30.99
N THR A 24 -19.21 9.82 30.26
CA THR A 24 -18.24 10.60 29.49
C THR A 24 -18.41 10.31 28.01
N VAL A 25 -18.22 11.34 27.18
CA VAL A 25 -18.38 11.22 25.72
C VAL A 25 -17.11 11.77 25.07
N GLU A 26 -16.41 10.91 24.33
CA GLU A 26 -15.26 11.26 23.50
C GLU A 26 -15.70 11.25 22.03
N ARG A 27 -15.38 12.32 21.31
CA ARG A 27 -15.67 12.44 19.87
C ARG A 27 -14.39 12.73 19.11
N LEU A 28 -14.16 11.97 18.06
CA LEU A 28 -13.08 12.16 17.10
C LEU A 28 -13.66 12.45 15.72
N SER A 29 -13.09 13.40 15.00
CA SER A 29 -13.34 13.69 13.59
C SER A 29 -12.29 12.98 12.74
N VAL A 30 -12.73 12.28 11.70
CA VAL A 30 -11.85 11.66 10.70
C VAL A 30 -11.72 12.63 9.53
N ILE A 31 -10.53 13.20 9.38
CA ILE A 31 -10.19 14.12 8.30
C ILE A 31 -9.27 13.39 7.31
N ALA A 32 -9.66 13.39 6.04
CA ALA A 32 -8.85 12.83 4.96
C ALA A 32 -8.84 13.82 3.79
N ASN A 33 -7.66 14.10 3.23
CA ASN A 33 -7.50 14.99 2.08
C ASN A 33 -8.17 16.36 2.29
N GLY A 34 -8.02 16.91 3.50
CA GLY A 34 -8.53 18.24 3.87
C GLY A 34 -10.03 18.32 4.18
N GLU A 35 -10.80 17.21 4.14
CA GLU A 35 -12.23 17.21 4.42
C GLU A 35 -12.61 16.23 5.55
N LYS A 36 -13.66 16.59 6.33
CA LYS A 36 -14.24 15.68 7.32
C LYS A 36 -15.04 14.61 6.60
N VAL A 37 -14.52 13.38 6.64
CA VAL A 37 -15.10 12.21 5.97
C VAL A 37 -15.78 11.25 6.94
N GLY A 38 -15.67 11.47 8.25
CA GLY A 38 -16.28 10.59 9.24
C GLY A 38 -16.06 11.02 10.67
N SER A 39 -16.44 10.15 11.59
CA SER A 39 -16.30 10.36 13.02
C SER A 39 -16.22 9.05 13.81
N VAL A 40 -15.69 9.16 15.02
CA VAL A 40 -15.78 8.15 16.07
C VAL A 40 -16.45 8.80 17.28
N ALA A 41 -17.48 8.18 17.84
CA ALA A 41 -18.13 8.64 19.06
C ALA A 41 -18.12 7.51 20.09
N ALA A 42 -17.32 7.68 21.15
CA ALA A 42 -17.22 6.73 22.25
C ALA A 42 -17.92 7.30 23.49
N THR A 43 -18.86 6.55 24.05
CA THR A 43 -19.63 6.93 25.23
C THR A 43 -19.36 5.92 26.34
N GLN A 44 -18.73 6.38 27.42
CA GLN A 44 -18.38 5.54 28.56
C GLN A 44 -19.29 5.82 29.76
N THR A 45 -19.89 4.76 30.31
CA THR A 45 -20.72 4.76 31.52
C THR A 45 -20.17 3.72 32.48
N GLY A 46 -19.44 4.15 33.51
CA GLY A 46 -18.69 3.24 34.37
C GLY A 46 -17.63 2.48 33.58
N ASP A 47 -17.65 1.15 33.66
CA ASP A 47 -16.71 0.26 32.94
C ASP A 47 -17.18 -0.10 31.53
N HIS A 48 -18.37 0.33 31.11
CA HIS A 48 -18.93 0.04 29.79
C HIS A 48 -18.65 1.19 28.81
N VAL A 49 -18.18 0.87 27.61
CA VAL A 49 -17.92 1.82 26.52
C VAL A 49 -18.70 1.39 25.28
N ALA A 50 -19.57 2.27 24.78
CA ALA A 50 -20.26 2.09 23.49
C ALA A 50 -19.64 3.02 22.46
N ILE A 51 -19.27 2.50 21.28
CA ILE A 51 -18.58 3.25 20.23
C ILE A 51 -19.37 3.16 18.93
N HIS A 52 -19.59 4.30 18.27
CA HIS A 52 -20.07 4.36 16.90
C HIS A 52 -18.97 4.93 16.01
N TYR A 53 -18.58 4.20 14.96
CA TYR A 53 -17.54 4.57 14.01
C TYR A 53 -18.10 4.59 12.60
N ASP A 54 -18.11 5.75 11.96
CA ASP A 54 -18.61 5.93 10.60
C ASP A 54 -17.69 6.78 9.75
N VAL A 55 -17.29 6.27 8.59
CA VAL A 55 -16.50 7.00 7.58
C VAL A 55 -17.08 6.78 6.20
N LYS A 56 -17.15 7.86 5.41
CA LYS A 56 -17.53 7.88 4.00
C LYS A 56 -16.56 8.75 3.21
N ASN A 57 -15.55 8.11 2.62
CA ASN A 57 -14.57 8.73 1.72
C ASN A 57 -14.61 8.04 0.35
N ASN A 58 -14.64 8.80 -0.75
CA ASN A 58 -14.72 8.25 -2.12
C ASN A 58 -15.85 7.20 -2.29
N GLY A 59 -17.03 7.52 -1.72
CA GLY A 59 -18.24 6.70 -1.75
C GLY A 59 -18.21 5.41 -0.93
N ARG A 60 -17.22 5.19 -0.06
CA ARG A 60 -17.04 3.97 0.73
C ARG A 60 -16.50 4.26 2.13
N GLY A 61 -16.48 3.26 3.00
CA GLY A 61 -15.89 3.36 4.34
C GLY A 61 -16.69 2.59 5.39
N PRO A 62 -16.07 2.31 6.54
CA PRO A 62 -16.70 1.52 7.59
C PRO A 62 -17.91 2.21 8.20
N THR A 63 -18.83 1.40 8.71
CA THR A 63 -19.88 1.78 9.65
C THR A 63 -19.96 0.67 10.68
N MET A 64 -19.55 0.94 11.91
CA MET A 64 -19.35 -0.06 12.96
C MET A 64 -19.92 0.44 14.28
N ASP A 65 -20.60 -0.45 14.99
CA ASP A 65 -20.94 -0.29 16.39
C ASP A 65 -20.06 -1.24 17.22
N GLU A 66 -19.48 -0.72 18.30
CA GLU A 66 -18.70 -1.50 19.24
C GLU A 66 -19.22 -1.35 20.66
N ALA A 67 -19.08 -2.40 21.46
CA ALA A 67 -19.35 -2.35 22.89
C ALA A 67 -18.24 -3.07 23.65
N ILE A 68 -17.65 -2.40 24.63
CA ILE A 68 -16.54 -2.89 25.44
C ILE A 68 -16.94 -2.86 26.91
N ASP A 69 -16.85 -4.00 27.59
CA ASP A 69 -16.88 -4.06 29.05
C ASP A 69 -15.43 -4.15 29.54
N LEU A 70 -14.97 -3.10 30.22
CA LEU A 70 -13.61 -3.02 30.76
C LEU A 70 -13.50 -3.78 32.09
N GLY A 71 -12.32 -4.36 32.31
CA GLY A 71 -11.91 -4.88 33.61
C GLY A 71 -11.27 -3.79 34.49
N PRO A 72 -11.02 -4.10 35.78
CA PRO A 72 -10.32 -3.19 36.70
C PRO A 72 -8.91 -2.81 36.26
N ASP A 73 -8.29 -3.62 35.40
CA ASP A 73 -6.98 -3.35 34.78
C ASP A 73 -7.07 -2.39 33.58
N GLY A 74 -8.30 -2.01 33.18
CA GLY A 74 -8.59 -1.17 32.02
C GLY A 74 -8.54 -1.92 30.70
N LEU A 75 -8.51 -3.27 30.72
CA LEU A 75 -8.52 -4.09 29.52
C LEU A 75 -9.91 -4.65 29.23
N PRO A 76 -10.24 -4.95 27.95
CA PRO A 76 -11.52 -5.57 27.63
C PRO A 76 -11.68 -6.92 28.36
N ARG A 77 -12.78 -7.08 29.11
CA ARG A 77 -13.32 -8.38 29.52
C ARG A 77 -14.29 -8.91 28.50
N ARG A 78 -15.02 -8.02 27.83
CA ARG A 78 -15.85 -8.31 26.67
C ARG A 78 -15.69 -7.22 25.63
N TRP A 79 -15.76 -7.58 24.35
CA TRP A 79 -15.79 -6.64 23.25
C TRP A 79 -16.65 -7.23 22.13
N THR A 80 -17.62 -6.48 21.63
CA THR A 80 -18.36 -6.80 20.41
C THR A 80 -18.12 -5.73 19.36
N LEU A 81 -17.95 -6.14 18.10
CA LEU A 81 -17.88 -5.26 16.95
C LEU A 81 -18.84 -5.80 15.88
N ASP A 82 -19.83 -4.99 15.51
CA ASP A 82 -20.86 -5.36 14.56
C ASP A 82 -21.08 -4.24 13.53
N GLY A 83 -21.10 -4.58 12.24
CA GLY A 83 -21.33 -3.59 11.18
C GLY A 83 -20.73 -3.97 9.82
N LYS A 84 -20.23 -2.97 9.11
CA LYS A 84 -19.69 -3.06 7.76
C LYS A 84 -18.26 -2.52 7.68
N ALA A 85 -17.37 -3.29 7.06
CA ALA A 85 -16.02 -2.86 6.71
C ALA A 85 -16.03 -1.86 5.53
N THR A 86 -14.87 -1.29 5.22
CA THR A 86 -14.67 -0.25 4.19
C THR A 86 -15.34 -0.53 2.84
N PHE A 87 -15.31 -1.78 2.39
CA PHE A 87 -15.86 -2.20 1.09
C PHE A 87 -17.22 -2.90 1.20
N GLY A 88 -17.86 -2.87 2.37
CA GLY A 88 -19.21 -3.38 2.60
C GLY A 88 -19.30 -4.84 3.05
N GLY A 89 -18.16 -5.52 3.25
CA GLY A 89 -18.10 -6.82 3.92
C GLY A 89 -18.68 -6.75 5.34
N ASP A 90 -19.39 -7.80 5.75
CA ASP A 90 -19.97 -7.93 7.09
C ASP A 90 -18.88 -8.13 8.14
N VAL A 91 -19.06 -7.48 9.29
CA VAL A 91 -18.19 -7.64 10.47
C VAL A 91 -19.04 -8.11 11.63
N HIS A 92 -18.67 -9.26 12.18
CA HIS A 92 -19.21 -9.82 13.41
C HIS A 92 -18.05 -10.37 14.23
N GLU A 93 -17.59 -9.58 15.19
CA GLU A 93 -16.47 -9.95 16.05
C GLU A 93 -16.86 -9.88 17.52
N ARG A 94 -16.44 -10.88 18.29
CA ARG A 94 -16.67 -10.95 19.73
C ARG A 94 -15.41 -11.41 20.42
N PHE A 95 -15.11 -10.84 21.57
CA PHE A 95 -14.08 -11.26 22.49
C PHE A 95 -14.65 -11.33 23.91
N ALA A 96 -14.21 -12.32 24.66
CA ALA A 96 -14.50 -12.46 26.08
C ALA A 96 -13.29 -13.04 26.83
N ARG A 97 -13.05 -12.59 28.04
CA ARG A 97 -12.02 -13.13 28.93
C ARG A 97 -12.57 -13.38 30.32
N ASP A 98 -12.53 -14.66 30.72
CA ASP A 98 -12.91 -15.13 32.05
C ASP A 98 -11.66 -15.72 32.74
N GLY A 99 -11.06 -14.94 33.64
CA GLY A 99 -9.82 -15.32 34.31
C GLY A 99 -8.67 -15.57 33.33
N ALA A 100 -8.18 -16.81 33.29
CA ALA A 100 -7.10 -17.24 32.42
C ALA A 100 -7.57 -17.70 31.03
N THR A 101 -8.88 -17.73 30.75
CA THR A 101 -9.40 -18.20 29.47
C THR A 101 -9.89 -17.02 28.64
N ALA A 102 -9.30 -16.84 27.46
CA ALA A 102 -9.74 -15.89 26.46
C ALA A 102 -10.44 -16.61 25.31
N ARG A 103 -11.60 -16.11 24.88
CA ARG A 103 -12.38 -16.63 23.77
C ARG A 103 -12.69 -15.50 22.80
N TRP A 104 -12.67 -15.80 21.52
CA TRP A 104 -13.09 -14.83 20.52
C TRP A 104 -13.68 -15.53 19.30
N SER A 105 -14.52 -14.80 18.59
CA SER A 105 -15.02 -15.18 17.28
C SER A 105 -14.86 -13.99 16.36
N ASP A 106 -14.25 -14.17 15.21
CA ASP A 106 -14.10 -13.19 14.14
C ASP A 106 -14.37 -13.90 12.80
N ALA A 107 -13.95 -13.32 11.66
CA ALA A 107 -14.12 -13.96 10.35
C ALA A 107 -13.47 -15.36 10.26
N MET A 108 -12.55 -15.70 11.16
CA MET A 108 -11.90 -17.00 11.22
C MET A 108 -12.67 -18.03 12.08
N GLY A 109 -13.85 -17.68 12.58
CA GLY A 109 -14.67 -18.51 13.46
C GLY A 109 -14.29 -18.40 14.94
N ALA A 110 -14.92 -19.23 15.78
CA ALA A 110 -14.69 -19.24 17.22
C ALA A 110 -13.37 -19.94 17.60
N ARG A 111 -12.60 -19.32 18.49
CA ARG A 111 -11.33 -19.81 19.03
C ARG A 111 -11.21 -19.47 20.51
N GLU A 112 -10.37 -20.21 21.21
CA GLU A 112 -10.01 -19.92 22.59
C GLU A 112 -8.53 -20.18 22.85
N ALA A 113 -7.99 -19.51 23.87
CA ALA A 113 -6.64 -19.73 24.36
C ALA A 113 -6.55 -19.52 25.87
N SER A 114 -5.65 -20.26 26.50
CA SER A 114 -5.23 -19.97 27.86
C SER A 114 -4.20 -18.82 27.84
N VAL A 115 -4.43 -17.84 28.71
CA VAL A 115 -3.67 -16.60 28.83
C VAL A 115 -3.23 -16.45 30.28
N SER A 116 -1.96 -16.77 30.54
CA SER A 116 -1.30 -16.43 31.80
C SER A 116 -0.88 -14.96 31.78
N GLY A 117 -1.27 -14.18 32.79
CA GLY A 117 -0.90 -12.76 32.90
C GLY A 117 -1.67 -11.84 31.94
N THR A 118 -1.05 -10.73 31.56
CA THR A 118 -1.69 -9.67 30.76
C THR A 118 -1.48 -9.91 29.26
N ALA A 119 -2.55 -9.81 28.47
CA ALA A 119 -2.50 -9.85 27.00
C ALA A 119 -3.57 -8.91 26.42
N LEU A 120 -3.27 -8.32 25.27
CA LEU A 120 -4.16 -7.42 24.55
C LEU A 120 -4.91 -8.17 23.45
N TYR A 121 -6.23 -8.03 23.42
CA TYR A 121 -7.01 -8.44 22.26
C TYR A 121 -6.98 -7.35 21.19
N ILE A 122 -6.60 -7.72 19.97
CA ILE A 122 -6.56 -6.81 18.83
C ILE A 122 -7.79 -7.07 17.97
N GLY A 123 -8.70 -6.11 17.90
CA GLY A 123 -9.87 -6.23 17.04
C GLY A 123 -9.46 -6.29 15.58
N GLN A 124 -10.10 -7.15 14.79
CA GLN A 124 -9.85 -7.26 13.35
C GLN A 124 -10.33 -6.02 12.59
N SER A 125 -11.36 -5.34 13.11
CA SER A 125 -11.96 -4.14 12.50
C SER A 125 -12.31 -3.08 13.54
N ALA A 126 -11.50 -2.96 14.60
CA ALA A 126 -11.68 -1.97 15.65
C ALA A 126 -11.51 -0.54 15.14
N SER A 127 -12.27 0.39 15.71
CA SER A 127 -12.13 1.82 15.44
C SER A 127 -10.79 2.38 15.96
N PRO A 128 -10.37 3.56 15.44
CA PRO A 128 -9.16 4.24 15.92
C PRO A 128 -9.13 4.52 17.43
N TRP A 129 -10.28 4.52 18.11
CA TRP A 129 -10.34 4.70 19.57
C TRP A 129 -9.57 3.61 20.33
N ALA A 130 -9.52 2.39 19.78
CA ALA A 130 -8.79 1.26 20.35
C ALA A 130 -7.29 1.54 20.54
N LEU A 131 -6.68 2.41 19.71
CA LEU A 131 -5.28 2.79 19.83
C LEU A 131 -4.98 3.49 21.17
N GLY A 132 -5.92 4.30 21.68
CA GLY A 132 -5.80 4.90 23.01
C GLY A 132 -5.84 3.86 24.13
N LEU A 133 -6.70 2.85 24.00
CA LEU A 133 -6.75 1.71 24.93
C LEU A 133 -5.44 0.92 24.90
N TYR A 134 -4.93 0.59 23.71
CA TYR A 134 -3.68 -0.14 23.54
C TYR A 134 -2.51 0.64 24.13
N ALA A 135 -2.42 1.94 23.87
CA ALA A 135 -1.35 2.77 24.38
C ALA A 135 -1.30 2.77 25.91
N ARG A 136 -2.45 2.97 26.57
CA ARG A 136 -2.52 2.96 28.06
C ARG A 136 -2.11 1.62 28.65
N ALA A 137 -2.43 0.52 27.98
CA ALA A 137 -2.03 -0.82 28.42
C ALA A 137 -0.52 -1.04 28.24
N LEU A 138 0.02 -0.67 27.08
CA LEU A 138 1.44 -0.84 26.76
C LEU A 138 2.34 0.04 27.64
N LEU A 139 1.94 1.28 27.92
CA LEU A 139 2.71 2.19 28.80
C LEU A 139 2.80 1.71 30.25
N LYS A 140 1.88 0.86 30.69
CA LYS A 140 1.94 0.20 32.01
C LYS A 140 2.78 -1.09 31.99
N ALA A 141 3.07 -1.63 30.80
CA ALA A 141 3.76 -2.90 30.65
C ALA A 141 5.29 -2.72 30.72
N PRO A 142 6.03 -3.66 31.33
CA PRO A 142 7.48 -3.64 31.32
C PRO A 142 8.03 -3.57 29.88
N GLY A 143 8.86 -2.57 29.61
CA GLY A 143 9.45 -2.38 28.28
C GLY A 143 8.46 -2.00 27.18
N GLY A 144 7.24 -1.56 27.52
CA GLY A 144 6.27 -1.11 26.52
C GLY A 144 5.70 -2.23 25.65
N THR A 145 5.82 -3.50 26.06
CA THR A 145 5.48 -4.67 25.24
C THR A 145 4.42 -5.54 25.90
N LEU A 146 3.42 -5.96 25.13
CA LEU A 146 2.42 -6.94 25.57
C LEU A 146 2.19 -8.02 24.52
N ARG A 147 1.92 -9.24 24.99
CA ARG A 147 1.41 -10.31 24.13
C ARG A 147 0.07 -9.88 23.53
N ALA A 148 -0.10 -10.14 22.24
CA ALA A 148 -1.33 -9.91 21.51
C ALA A 148 -2.13 -11.21 21.33
N LEU A 149 -3.45 -11.10 21.33
CA LEU A 149 -4.39 -12.13 20.94
C LEU A 149 -5.02 -11.72 19.61
N PRO A 150 -5.17 -12.67 18.66
CA PRO A 150 -4.95 -14.12 18.81
C PRO A 150 -3.48 -14.57 18.74
N GLY A 151 -2.54 -13.68 18.39
CA GLY A 151 -1.12 -13.99 18.38
C GLY A 151 -0.27 -12.74 18.17
N GLY A 152 1.05 -12.90 18.27
CA GLY A 152 2.00 -11.79 18.14
C GLY A 152 2.20 -10.99 19.42
N GLN A 153 2.78 -9.81 19.27
CA GLN A 153 3.06 -8.86 20.35
C GLN A 153 2.82 -7.44 19.84
N LEU A 154 2.36 -6.55 20.72
CA LEU A 154 2.35 -5.12 20.48
C LEU A 154 3.50 -4.47 21.25
N HIS A 155 4.05 -3.41 20.68
CA HIS A 155 5.09 -2.59 21.29
C HIS A 155 4.75 -1.11 21.13
N ILE A 156 5.08 -0.29 22.13
CA ILE A 156 4.96 1.17 22.05
C ILE A 156 6.32 1.85 22.22
N ASP A 157 6.66 2.69 21.24
CA ASP A 157 7.87 3.51 21.23
C ASP A 157 7.53 4.99 21.45
N PRO A 158 8.20 5.71 22.37
CA PRO A 158 8.06 7.16 22.47
C PRO A 158 8.76 7.87 21.31
N LEU A 159 8.06 8.80 20.66
CA LEU A 159 8.59 9.63 19.57
C LEU A 159 8.95 11.06 20.02
N GLY A 160 8.73 11.37 21.29
CA GLY A 160 9.02 12.68 21.89
C GLY A 160 7.82 13.64 21.98
N PRO A 161 7.99 14.76 22.69
CA PRO A 161 6.94 15.75 22.86
C PRO A 161 6.62 16.46 21.54
N SER A 162 5.37 16.87 21.36
CA SER A 162 4.90 17.62 20.19
C SER A 162 3.98 18.75 20.63
N THR A 163 4.03 19.89 19.94
CA THR A 163 3.16 21.03 20.20
C THR A 163 2.21 21.23 19.03
N ILE A 164 0.90 21.18 19.30
CA ILE A 164 -0.18 21.35 18.33
C ILE A 164 -1.17 22.34 18.93
N GLY A 165 -1.58 23.36 18.16
CA GLY A 165 -2.51 24.38 18.66
C GLY A 165 -2.07 25.11 19.94
N GLY A 166 -0.76 25.15 20.23
CA GLY A 166 -0.19 25.71 21.47
C GLY A 166 -0.25 24.79 22.71
N ALA A 167 -0.90 23.63 22.62
CA ALA A 167 -0.91 22.61 23.65
C ALA A 167 0.20 21.57 23.43
N ARG A 168 0.69 20.97 24.51
CA ARG A 168 1.75 19.95 24.49
C ARG A 168 1.15 18.55 24.59
N TYR A 169 1.60 17.68 23.69
CA TYR A 169 1.24 16.27 23.59
C TYR A 169 2.51 15.41 23.59
N GLN A 170 2.34 14.11 23.79
CA GLN A 170 3.40 13.13 23.66
C GLN A 170 3.09 12.22 22.47
N ALA A 171 4.03 12.12 21.53
CA ALA A 171 3.92 11.26 20.37
C ALA A 171 4.44 9.85 20.68
N TYR A 172 3.78 8.85 20.10
CA TYR A 172 4.12 7.44 20.20
C TYR A 172 3.90 6.71 18.87
N ALA A 173 4.65 5.64 18.65
CA ALA A 173 4.40 4.64 17.61
C ALA A 173 3.97 3.31 18.25
N ILE A 174 2.89 2.71 17.77
CA ILE A 174 2.43 1.39 18.19
C ILE A 174 2.69 0.39 17.07
N SER A 175 3.59 -0.56 17.30
CA SER A 175 3.96 -1.62 16.34
C SER A 175 3.27 -2.94 16.64
N GLY A 176 3.09 -3.79 15.63
CA GLY A 176 2.57 -5.16 15.76
C GLY A 176 1.09 -5.34 15.37
N ILE A 177 0.41 -4.26 14.97
CA ILE A 177 -0.97 -4.28 14.47
C ILE A 177 -0.98 -4.56 12.96
N ASP A 178 -0.18 -3.80 12.21
CA ASP A 178 -0.04 -3.89 10.75
C ASP A 178 1.46 -3.94 10.36
N LEU A 179 1.75 -3.87 9.05
CA LEU A 179 3.10 -3.79 8.50
C LEU A 179 3.86 -2.55 8.99
N SER A 180 3.14 -1.45 9.20
CA SER A 180 3.67 -0.18 9.68
C SER A 180 3.14 0.15 11.08
N PRO A 181 3.90 0.88 11.90
CA PRO A 181 3.41 1.35 13.20
C PRO A 181 2.30 2.40 13.06
N GLU A 182 1.33 2.35 13.96
CA GLU A 182 0.30 3.38 14.11
C GLU A 182 0.85 4.52 14.97
N MET A 183 0.92 5.74 14.44
CA MET A 183 1.41 6.89 15.18
C MET A 183 0.28 7.66 15.84
N ILE A 184 0.43 7.97 17.13
CA ILE A 184 -0.59 8.64 17.92
C ILE A 184 -0.03 9.77 18.76
N LEU A 185 -0.91 10.70 19.14
CA LEU A 185 -0.67 11.71 20.18
C LEU A 185 -1.54 11.41 21.40
N LEU A 186 -0.91 11.41 22.56
CA LEU A 186 -1.60 11.40 23.86
C LEU A 186 -1.46 12.76 24.54
N ASP A 187 -2.51 13.17 25.25
CA ASP A 187 -2.45 14.33 26.14
C ASP A 187 -1.76 14.00 27.48
N ALA A 188 -1.67 15.00 28.37
CA ALA A 188 -1.06 14.85 29.68
C ALA A 188 -1.78 13.85 30.60
N ALA A 189 -3.05 13.53 30.34
CA ALA A 189 -3.82 12.51 31.05
C ALA A 189 -3.66 11.11 30.42
N GLY A 190 -2.91 10.97 29.32
CA GLY A 190 -2.75 9.72 28.59
C GLY A 190 -3.97 9.35 27.74
N ALA A 191 -4.87 10.30 27.47
CA ALA A 191 -6.01 10.09 26.59
C ALA A 191 -5.63 10.37 25.13
N LEU A 192 -6.24 9.64 24.19
CA LEU A 192 -5.96 9.78 22.76
C LEU A 192 -6.39 11.15 22.27
N PHE A 193 -5.47 11.93 21.71
CA PHE A 193 -5.73 13.22 21.11
C PHE A 193 -5.87 13.11 19.59
N ALA A 194 -4.94 12.41 18.95
CA ALA A 194 -4.94 12.21 17.51
C ALA A 194 -4.30 10.88 17.12
N VAL A 195 -4.77 10.31 16.01
CA VAL A 195 -4.07 9.32 15.19
C VAL A 195 -3.53 10.06 13.99
N LEU A 196 -2.22 9.95 13.78
CA LEU A 196 -1.47 10.71 12.79
C LEU A 196 -1.45 9.97 11.44
N ASP A 197 -1.74 10.70 10.37
CA ASP A 197 -1.68 10.21 8.99
C ASP A 197 -1.04 11.30 8.11
N THR A 198 -0.26 10.90 7.11
CA THR A 198 0.37 11.84 6.17
C THR A 198 -0.65 12.57 5.28
N GLY A 199 -1.80 11.94 5.01
CA GLY A 199 -2.90 12.50 4.21
C GLY A 199 -4.07 13.07 5.02
N GLY A 200 -3.96 13.15 6.35
CA GLY A 200 -5.08 13.53 7.21
C GLY A 200 -4.81 13.33 8.70
N ALA A 201 -5.87 13.11 9.48
CA ALA A 201 -5.77 12.65 10.86
C ALA A 201 -7.15 12.20 11.37
N THR A 202 -7.16 11.31 12.36
CA THR A 202 -8.32 11.16 13.25
C THR A 202 -8.03 11.94 14.52
N VAL A 203 -8.72 13.04 14.77
CA VAL A 203 -8.41 13.99 15.86
C VAL A 203 -9.65 14.28 16.71
N ARG A 204 -9.49 14.67 17.97
CA ARG A 204 -10.62 15.14 18.80
C ARG A 204 -11.46 16.20 18.09
N GLU A 205 -12.77 16.08 18.20
CA GLU A 205 -13.72 17.04 17.63
C GLU A 205 -13.45 18.45 18.15
N GLY A 206 -13.49 19.45 17.26
CA GLY A 206 -13.10 20.83 17.55
C GLY A 206 -11.65 21.17 17.19
N HIS A 207 -10.82 20.18 16.87
CA HIS A 207 -9.42 20.34 16.45
C HIS A 207 -9.19 20.03 14.97
N GLU A 208 -10.24 20.05 14.14
CA GLU A 208 -10.12 19.81 12.69
C GLU A 208 -9.16 20.81 12.02
N GLY A 209 -9.08 22.04 12.54
CA GLY A 209 -8.15 23.07 12.06
C GLY A 209 -6.67 22.76 12.33
N ASP A 210 -6.36 21.86 13.26
CA ASP A 210 -4.99 21.46 13.60
C ASP A 210 -4.44 20.36 12.68
N VAL A 211 -5.29 19.76 11.84
CA VAL A 211 -4.93 18.61 10.98
C VAL A 211 -3.75 18.88 10.05
N PRO A 212 -3.59 20.05 9.41
CA PRO A 212 -2.39 20.33 8.62
C PRO A 212 -1.09 20.21 9.44
N ALA A 213 -1.09 20.64 10.69
CA ALA A 213 0.07 20.51 11.58
C ALA A 213 0.29 19.05 12.03
N LEU A 214 -0.80 18.30 12.24
CA LEU A 214 -0.75 16.86 12.56
C LEU A 214 -0.20 16.04 11.38
N ALA A 215 -0.64 16.31 10.16
CA ALA A 215 -0.14 15.65 8.96
C ALA A 215 1.34 15.97 8.70
N ALA A 216 1.75 17.23 8.88
CA ALA A 216 3.16 17.61 8.80
C ALA A 216 4.02 16.90 9.86
N LEU A 217 3.50 16.75 11.08
CA LEU A 217 4.15 15.96 12.13
C LEU A 217 4.28 14.48 11.73
N ALA A 218 3.21 13.89 11.19
CA ALA A 218 3.20 12.51 10.69
C ALA A 218 4.28 12.30 9.63
N THR A 219 4.28 13.14 8.58
CA THR A 219 5.26 13.08 7.49
C THR A 219 6.70 13.16 8.00
N ARG A 220 6.98 14.07 8.94
CA ARG A 220 8.32 14.21 9.53
C ARG A 220 8.73 12.97 10.32
N LEU A 221 7.90 12.50 11.26
CA LEU A 221 8.21 11.33 12.10
C LEU A 221 8.37 10.07 11.26
N THR A 222 7.52 9.89 10.25
CA THR A 222 7.63 8.80 9.28
C THR A 222 8.94 8.91 8.49
N ALA A 223 9.28 10.08 7.95
CA ALA A 223 10.53 10.27 7.20
C ALA A 223 11.78 9.99 8.05
N GLU A 224 11.81 10.46 9.30
CA GLU A 224 12.89 10.17 10.26
C GLU A 224 13.06 8.65 10.47
N ARG A 225 11.96 7.92 10.65
CA ARG A 225 11.99 6.46 10.79
C ARG A 225 12.58 5.79 9.55
N TYR A 226 12.08 6.14 8.36
CA TYR A 226 12.53 5.49 7.12
C TYR A 226 13.94 5.89 6.70
N ALA A 227 14.43 7.04 7.13
CA ALA A 227 15.83 7.40 6.98
C ALA A 227 16.76 6.50 7.81
N VAL A 228 16.37 6.17 9.05
CA VAL A 228 17.11 5.21 9.88
C VAL A 228 17.09 3.81 9.25
N LEU A 229 15.96 3.37 8.70
CA LEU A 229 15.87 2.07 8.02
C LEU A 229 16.72 2.05 6.74
N GLN A 230 16.74 3.13 5.97
CA GLN A 230 17.62 3.29 4.81
C GLN A 230 19.09 3.18 5.20
N GLN A 231 19.55 3.90 6.23
CA GLN A 231 20.92 3.79 6.73
C GLN A 231 21.28 2.37 7.19
N ARG A 232 20.30 1.65 7.76
CA ARG A 232 20.50 0.29 8.26
C ARG A 232 20.57 -0.76 7.16
N PHE A 233 19.78 -0.63 6.10
CA PHE A 233 19.58 -1.68 5.09
C PHE A 233 20.21 -1.39 3.73
N ALA A 234 20.67 -0.17 3.48
CA ALA A 234 21.41 0.17 2.27
C ALA A 234 22.88 -0.26 2.39
N HIS A 235 23.30 -1.19 1.55
CA HIS A 235 24.69 -1.60 1.44
C HIS A 235 25.31 -0.96 0.21
N ARG A 236 26.36 -0.15 0.41
CA ARG A 236 27.10 0.55 -0.66
C ARG A 236 28.58 0.20 -0.55
N PHE A 237 29.25 0.13 -1.69
CA PHE A 237 30.68 -0.13 -1.78
C PHE A 237 31.34 0.93 -2.64
N ASP A 238 32.42 1.54 -2.13
CA ASP A 238 33.30 2.44 -2.89
C ASP A 238 34.27 1.64 -3.77
N ALA A 239 33.75 0.60 -4.42
CA ALA A 239 34.47 -0.35 -5.25
C ALA A 239 33.50 -1.03 -6.21
N PRO A 240 33.97 -1.52 -7.39
CA PRO A 240 33.13 -2.33 -8.25
C PRO A 240 32.60 -3.57 -7.53
N VAL A 241 31.35 -3.91 -7.79
CA VAL A 241 30.68 -5.07 -7.24
C VAL A 241 30.49 -6.11 -8.33
N ARG A 242 30.92 -7.34 -8.06
CA ARG A 242 30.76 -8.49 -8.94
C ARG A 242 29.73 -9.47 -8.37
N ILE A 243 28.66 -9.69 -9.11
CA ILE A 243 27.73 -10.80 -8.87
C ILE A 243 28.18 -11.99 -9.72
N ARG A 244 28.75 -13.01 -9.06
CA ARG A 244 29.34 -14.20 -9.67
C ARG A 244 28.32 -15.32 -9.79
N ASN A 245 28.57 -16.29 -10.68
CA ASN A 245 27.81 -17.54 -10.75
C ASN A 245 26.29 -17.30 -10.85
N VAL A 246 25.90 -16.43 -11.77
CA VAL A 246 24.49 -16.12 -12.07
C VAL A 246 24.15 -16.47 -13.50
N ARG A 247 22.86 -16.64 -13.77
CA ARG A 247 22.30 -16.80 -15.11
C ARG A 247 21.41 -15.61 -15.39
N VAL A 248 21.77 -14.80 -16.39
CA VAL A 248 21.01 -13.60 -16.74
C VAL A 248 19.75 -13.99 -17.51
N PHE A 249 18.60 -13.49 -17.05
CA PHE A 249 17.37 -13.47 -17.84
C PHE A 249 17.41 -12.25 -18.77
N ASP A 250 17.28 -12.50 -20.08
CA ASP A 250 17.17 -11.46 -21.09
C ASP A 250 15.70 -11.33 -21.53
N PRO A 251 14.99 -10.23 -21.17
CA PRO A 251 13.61 -10.03 -21.56
C PRO A 251 13.42 -9.75 -23.05
N VAL A 252 14.48 -9.46 -23.82
CA VAL A 252 14.37 -9.28 -25.29
C VAL A 252 14.17 -10.62 -25.97
N SER A 253 15.01 -11.61 -25.65
CA SER A 253 14.88 -12.98 -26.18
C SER A 253 13.89 -13.85 -25.40
N GLY A 254 13.54 -13.45 -24.17
CA GLY A 254 12.72 -14.26 -23.27
C GLY A 254 13.46 -15.49 -22.72
N THR A 255 14.79 -15.49 -22.76
CA THR A 255 15.61 -16.65 -22.40
C THR A 255 16.51 -16.39 -21.19
N ARG A 256 16.86 -17.47 -20.50
CA ARG A 256 17.84 -17.47 -19.40
C ARG A 256 19.16 -18.05 -19.92
N GLY A 257 20.23 -17.26 -19.81
CA GLY A 257 21.54 -17.60 -20.34
C GLY A 257 22.32 -18.65 -19.53
N GLY A 258 23.57 -18.90 -19.98
CA GLY A 258 24.56 -19.68 -19.25
C GLY A 258 25.13 -18.95 -18.02
N PRO A 259 25.95 -19.63 -17.20
CA PRO A 259 26.59 -19.03 -16.04
C PRO A 259 27.58 -17.92 -16.42
N VAL A 260 27.47 -16.76 -15.78
CA VAL A 260 28.30 -15.57 -16.00
C VAL A 260 28.58 -14.86 -14.67
N SER A 261 29.45 -13.84 -14.74
CA SER A 261 29.56 -12.80 -13.71
C SER A 261 29.06 -11.47 -14.27
N VAL A 262 28.31 -10.69 -13.48
CA VAL A 262 27.90 -9.33 -13.81
C VAL A 262 28.61 -8.35 -12.89
N VAL A 263 29.24 -7.32 -13.45
CA VAL A 263 29.99 -6.31 -12.71
C VAL A 263 29.29 -4.97 -12.86
N PHE A 264 29.17 -4.22 -11.76
CA PHE A 264 28.69 -2.85 -11.75
C PHE A 264 29.53 -1.96 -10.86
N ALA A 265 29.57 -0.67 -11.19
CA ALA A 265 30.23 0.39 -10.44
C ALA A 265 29.51 1.71 -10.75
N ASP A 266 29.51 2.65 -9.80
CA ASP A 266 28.91 3.98 -9.96
C ASP A 266 27.46 3.92 -10.49
N GLY A 267 26.67 2.99 -9.94
CA GLY A 267 25.27 2.79 -10.31
C GLY A 267 25.04 2.19 -11.71
N ARG A 268 26.08 1.74 -12.43
CA ARG A 268 25.96 1.21 -13.80
C ARG A 268 26.62 -0.14 -13.97
N ILE A 269 26.00 -0.97 -14.81
CA ILE A 269 26.57 -2.25 -15.23
C ILE A 269 27.77 -1.97 -16.15
N THR A 270 28.96 -2.39 -15.73
CA THR A 270 30.21 -2.14 -16.46
C THR A 270 30.58 -3.31 -17.37
N GLY A 271 30.11 -4.52 -17.08
CA GLY A 271 30.32 -5.68 -17.94
C GLY A 271 29.60 -6.95 -17.51
N ILE A 272 29.43 -7.85 -18.49
CA ILE A 272 29.01 -9.24 -18.30
C ILE A 272 30.19 -10.10 -18.76
N GLN A 273 30.71 -10.92 -17.87
CA GLN A 273 31.97 -11.63 -18.05
C GLN A 273 31.76 -13.16 -17.94
N PRO A 274 32.59 -13.98 -18.61
CA PRO A 274 32.62 -15.41 -18.37
C PRO A 274 32.79 -15.74 -16.88
N LEU A 275 32.19 -16.85 -16.41
CA LEU A 275 32.27 -17.24 -14.99
C LEU A 275 33.72 -17.38 -14.49
N GLU A 276 34.59 -17.94 -15.34
CA GLU A 276 36.01 -18.18 -15.05
C GLU A 276 36.89 -16.93 -15.15
N ALA A 277 36.32 -15.77 -15.47
CA ALA A 277 37.10 -14.53 -15.50
C ALA A 277 37.65 -14.23 -14.09
N PRO A 278 38.96 -13.94 -13.96
CA PRO A 278 39.54 -13.59 -12.67
C PRO A 278 38.88 -12.30 -12.17
N ALA A 279 38.57 -12.22 -10.87
CA ALA A 279 38.18 -10.96 -10.27
C ALA A 279 39.43 -10.09 -10.09
N PRO A 280 39.48 -8.88 -10.67
CA PRO A 280 40.46 -7.88 -10.30
C PRO A 280 40.53 -7.69 -8.78
N PRO A 281 41.72 -7.41 -8.22
CA PRO A 281 41.82 -7.03 -6.82
C PRO A 281 41.01 -5.75 -6.55
N GLY A 282 40.37 -5.67 -5.39
CA GLY A 282 39.60 -4.49 -4.96
C GLY A 282 38.09 -4.55 -5.18
N GLU A 283 37.55 -5.59 -5.85
CA GLU A 283 36.11 -5.74 -6.03
C GLU A 283 35.40 -6.35 -4.80
N ALA A 284 34.19 -5.87 -4.51
CA ALA A 284 33.26 -6.62 -3.65
C ALA A 284 32.67 -7.77 -4.46
N THR A 285 32.47 -8.94 -3.84
CA THR A 285 31.98 -10.14 -4.52
C THR A 285 30.72 -10.67 -3.86
N ILE A 286 29.72 -11.01 -4.67
CA ILE A 286 28.53 -11.75 -4.25
C ILE A 286 28.46 -13.05 -5.06
N ASP A 287 28.28 -14.18 -4.39
CA ASP A 287 28.01 -15.45 -5.07
C ASP A 287 26.51 -15.64 -5.28
N GLY A 288 26.09 -15.71 -6.55
CA GLY A 288 24.72 -15.96 -6.95
C GLY A 288 24.30 -17.43 -6.91
N ALA A 289 25.22 -18.36 -6.62
CA ALA A 289 24.95 -19.79 -6.42
C ALA A 289 24.18 -20.48 -7.57
N GLY A 290 24.37 -20.02 -8.81
CA GLY A 290 23.67 -20.50 -10.00
C GLY A 290 22.27 -19.93 -10.21
N GLY A 291 21.86 -18.97 -9.37
CA GLY A 291 20.58 -18.29 -9.42
C GLY A 291 20.37 -17.43 -10.66
N THR A 292 19.20 -16.81 -10.75
CA THR A 292 18.79 -15.98 -11.88
C THR A 292 18.97 -14.50 -11.54
N LEU A 293 19.68 -13.77 -12.39
CA LEU A 293 19.74 -12.31 -12.35
C LEU A 293 18.78 -11.75 -13.41
N MET A 294 17.83 -10.93 -13.01
CA MET A 294 16.87 -10.30 -13.93
C MET A 294 16.75 -8.80 -13.64
N PRO A 295 16.36 -7.97 -14.63
CA PRO A 295 16.08 -6.55 -14.38
C PRO A 295 15.04 -6.39 -13.27
N GLY A 296 15.09 -5.27 -12.56
CA GLY A 296 14.14 -5.00 -11.48
C GLY A 296 12.69 -4.91 -11.98
N LEU A 297 11.76 -5.30 -11.11
CA LEU A 297 10.34 -5.34 -11.44
C LEU A 297 9.75 -3.93 -11.47
N HIS A 298 8.62 -3.81 -12.18
CA HIS A 298 7.82 -2.61 -12.26
C HIS A 298 6.42 -2.82 -11.68
N ASP A 299 5.94 -1.82 -10.94
CA ASP A 299 4.51 -1.65 -10.67
C ASP A 299 4.01 -0.39 -11.40
N MET A 300 3.22 -0.59 -12.44
CA MET A 300 2.70 0.50 -13.29
C MET A 300 1.43 1.15 -12.72
N HIS A 301 0.95 0.68 -11.56
CA HIS A 301 -0.16 1.27 -10.82
C HIS A 301 0.13 1.34 -9.31
N ALA A 302 1.07 2.18 -8.92
CA ALA A 302 1.41 2.39 -7.52
C ALA A 302 0.71 3.61 -6.93
N HIS A 303 0.58 3.61 -5.60
CA HIS A 303 0.24 4.79 -4.78
C HIS A 303 1.26 4.85 -3.64
N VAL A 304 2.41 5.45 -3.93
CA VAL A 304 3.61 5.32 -3.10
C VAL A 304 3.51 6.20 -1.85
N SER A 305 4.02 5.69 -0.74
CA SER A 305 4.19 6.39 0.53
C SER A 305 5.59 6.13 1.07
N LEU A 306 5.97 6.79 2.17
CA LEU A 306 7.26 6.51 2.82
C LEU A 306 7.35 5.05 3.28
N GLU A 307 6.23 4.49 3.71
CA GLU A 307 6.10 3.09 4.14
C GLU A 307 6.25 2.10 3.00
N SER A 308 5.48 2.31 1.93
CA SER A 308 5.47 1.38 0.80
C SER A 308 6.74 1.44 -0.04
N ALA A 309 7.44 2.58 -0.07
CA ALA A 309 8.68 2.74 -0.84
C ALA A 309 9.74 1.66 -0.51
N LEU A 310 9.99 1.40 0.78
CA LEU A 310 10.93 0.35 1.20
C LEU A 310 10.38 -1.06 0.94
N LEU A 311 9.05 -1.27 1.06
CA LEU A 311 8.41 -2.55 0.78
C LEU A 311 8.47 -2.92 -0.71
N TYR A 312 8.31 -1.96 -1.62
CA TYR A 312 8.52 -2.16 -3.06
C TYR A 312 9.92 -2.68 -3.34
N LEU A 313 10.95 -2.04 -2.77
CA LEU A 313 12.33 -2.53 -2.92
C LEU A 313 12.51 -3.92 -2.33
N ALA A 314 11.94 -4.23 -1.15
CA ALA A 314 12.02 -5.57 -0.57
C ALA A 314 11.38 -6.63 -1.47
N ALA A 315 10.29 -6.28 -2.17
CA ALA A 315 9.63 -7.12 -3.17
C ALA A 315 10.32 -7.10 -4.55
N GLY A 316 11.48 -6.43 -4.70
CA GLY A 316 12.21 -6.39 -5.98
C GLY A 316 11.65 -5.45 -7.04
N VAL A 317 10.72 -4.58 -6.66
CA VAL A 317 10.21 -3.49 -7.51
C VAL A 317 11.16 -2.31 -7.42
N THR A 318 11.94 -2.07 -8.48
CA THR A 318 12.93 -0.97 -8.52
C THR A 318 12.38 0.28 -9.20
N ALA A 319 11.24 0.18 -9.88
CA ALA A 319 10.58 1.30 -10.52
C ALA A 319 9.06 1.19 -10.41
N VAL A 320 8.40 2.33 -10.27
CA VAL A 320 6.95 2.42 -10.20
C VAL A 320 6.43 3.59 -11.03
N ARG A 321 5.20 3.48 -11.51
CA ARG A 321 4.42 4.63 -11.97
C ARG A 321 3.38 4.93 -10.89
N ASP A 322 3.54 6.07 -10.24
CA ASP A 322 2.58 6.53 -9.23
C ASP A 322 1.37 7.12 -9.94
N MET A 323 0.20 6.52 -9.71
CA MET A 323 -1.05 6.84 -10.40
C MET A 323 -1.85 7.92 -9.69
N GLY A 324 -1.16 8.83 -9.00
CA GLY A 324 -1.71 9.98 -8.35
C GLY A 324 -1.50 9.97 -6.85
N ASN A 325 -1.12 11.12 -6.32
CA ASN A 325 -0.73 11.29 -4.93
C ASN A 325 -0.94 12.76 -4.52
N ASP A 326 -0.68 13.07 -3.24
CA ASP A 326 -0.64 14.45 -2.79
C ASP A 326 0.50 15.23 -3.46
N ASN A 327 0.16 16.43 -3.92
CA ASN A 327 1.01 17.27 -4.77
C ASN A 327 2.14 18.00 -4.04
N ALA A 328 2.14 17.99 -2.70
CA ALA A 328 3.26 18.46 -1.89
C ALA A 328 4.13 17.28 -1.43
N PHE A 329 3.50 16.16 -1.06
CA PHE A 329 4.17 14.97 -0.57
C PHE A 329 5.02 14.26 -1.62
N LEU A 330 4.48 13.96 -2.81
CA LEU A 330 5.16 13.11 -3.78
C LEU A 330 6.50 13.69 -4.28
N PRO A 331 6.60 15.00 -4.61
CA PRO A 331 7.89 15.58 -4.98
C PRO A 331 8.93 15.51 -3.85
N ASP A 332 8.53 15.68 -2.58
CA ASP A 332 9.42 15.53 -1.42
C ASP A 332 9.91 14.08 -1.28
N LEU A 333 9.00 13.09 -1.42
CA LEU A 333 9.36 11.68 -1.41
C LEU A 333 10.37 11.33 -2.52
N ILE A 334 10.11 11.78 -3.75
CA ILE A 334 11.03 11.57 -4.89
C ILE A 334 12.40 12.16 -4.58
N HIS A 335 12.45 13.39 -4.08
CA HIS A 335 13.70 14.05 -3.71
C HIS A 335 14.48 13.26 -2.65
N ARG A 336 13.81 12.77 -1.61
CA ARG A 336 14.43 11.96 -0.55
C ARG A 336 14.98 10.63 -1.05
N ILE A 337 14.26 9.99 -1.98
CA ILE A 337 14.71 8.74 -2.60
C ILE A 337 15.96 8.99 -3.47
N ASP A 338 15.94 10.05 -4.28
CA ASP A 338 17.05 10.42 -5.17
C ASP A 338 18.29 10.87 -4.39
N ALA A 339 18.10 11.58 -3.27
CA ALA A 339 19.16 11.92 -2.33
C ALA A 339 19.68 10.71 -1.52
N GLY A 340 18.99 9.58 -1.58
CA GLY A 340 19.33 8.36 -0.84
C GLY A 340 19.06 8.46 0.66
N GLU A 341 18.26 9.45 1.09
CA GLU A 341 17.78 9.62 2.46
C GLU A 341 16.75 8.55 2.84
N VAL A 342 15.88 8.18 1.89
CA VAL A 342 14.87 7.12 2.07
C VAL A 342 15.05 6.08 0.98
N ALA A 343 14.85 4.80 1.33
CA ALA A 343 14.85 3.71 0.37
C ALA A 343 13.56 3.73 -0.45
N GLY A 344 13.65 3.67 -1.78
CA GLY A 344 12.46 3.52 -2.60
C GLY A 344 12.74 3.19 -4.06
N PRO A 345 11.71 2.78 -4.82
CA PRO A 345 11.80 2.62 -6.25
C PRO A 345 11.97 3.98 -6.93
N ARG A 346 12.41 3.97 -8.19
CA ARG A 346 12.31 5.14 -9.05
C ARG A 346 10.84 5.40 -9.39
N ILE A 347 10.38 6.63 -9.17
CA ILE A 347 8.95 6.98 -9.34
C ILE A 347 8.77 7.80 -10.61
N THR A 348 7.85 7.37 -11.47
CA THR A 348 7.27 8.21 -12.53
C THR A 348 5.95 8.78 -12.03
N PRO A 349 5.84 10.11 -11.81
CA PRO A 349 4.63 10.70 -11.24
C PRO A 349 3.55 10.98 -12.30
N ASN A 350 2.32 10.54 -12.04
CA ASN A 350 1.13 10.96 -12.79
C ASN A 350 0.29 11.95 -11.98
N GLY A 351 -0.27 12.94 -12.68
CA GLY A 351 -1.15 13.93 -12.07
C GLY A 351 -2.52 13.31 -11.78
N PHE A 352 -3.06 13.49 -10.58
CA PHE A 352 -4.41 13.05 -10.25
C PHE A 352 -5.39 14.19 -10.48
N LEU A 353 -6.30 14.04 -11.45
CA LEU A 353 -7.28 15.06 -11.82
C LEU A 353 -8.70 14.51 -11.67
N GLU A 354 -9.49 15.18 -10.84
CA GLU A 354 -10.83 14.73 -10.51
C GLU A 354 -11.84 15.89 -10.54
N GLY A 355 -13.10 15.60 -10.85
CA GLY A 355 -14.19 16.57 -10.72
C GLY A 355 -14.73 16.67 -9.28
N ARG A 356 -15.19 17.86 -8.87
CA ARG A 356 -15.84 18.08 -7.58
C ARG A 356 -17.16 17.32 -7.48
N SER A 357 -17.29 16.44 -6.49
CA SER A 357 -18.55 15.81 -6.10
C SER A 357 -18.52 15.33 -4.64
N PRO A 358 -19.65 14.92 -4.05
CA PRO A 358 -19.65 14.27 -2.73
C PRO A 358 -18.82 12.98 -2.67
N TYR A 359 -18.45 12.42 -3.82
CA TYR A 359 -17.69 11.18 -3.96
C TYR A 359 -16.23 11.38 -4.36
N SER A 360 -15.73 12.63 -4.38
CA SER A 360 -14.34 12.87 -4.79
C SER A 360 -13.34 12.10 -3.90
N ALA A 361 -12.34 11.47 -4.50
CA ALA A 361 -11.20 10.90 -3.80
C ALA A 361 -10.26 11.98 -3.24
N ARG A 362 -10.14 13.13 -3.92
CA ARG A 362 -9.39 14.32 -3.46
C ARG A 362 -7.89 14.08 -3.24
N LEU A 363 -7.30 13.12 -3.96
CA LEU A 363 -5.88 12.80 -3.79
C LEU A 363 -4.94 13.82 -4.45
N GLY A 364 -5.41 14.50 -5.50
CA GLY A 364 -4.70 15.60 -6.16
C GLY A 364 -5.63 16.79 -6.42
N ILE A 365 -5.59 17.37 -7.62
CA ILE A 365 -6.39 18.55 -7.95
C ILE A 365 -7.85 18.17 -8.22
N VAL A 366 -8.76 18.82 -7.50
CA VAL A 366 -10.21 18.69 -7.69
C VAL A 366 -10.74 19.92 -8.44
N ALA A 367 -11.10 19.73 -9.71
CA ALA A 367 -11.66 20.77 -10.56
C ALA A 367 -13.19 20.88 -10.41
N ASP A 368 -13.71 22.10 -10.35
CA ASP A 368 -15.14 22.40 -10.30
C ASP A 368 -15.68 23.00 -11.61
N SER A 369 -14.81 23.19 -12.61
CA SER A 369 -15.13 23.69 -13.95
C SER A 369 -14.15 23.16 -14.99
N GLU A 370 -14.52 23.23 -16.27
CA GLU A 370 -13.61 22.88 -17.37
C GLU A 370 -12.35 23.73 -17.35
N ALA A 371 -12.47 25.04 -17.12
CA ALA A 371 -11.33 25.96 -17.04
C ALA A 371 -10.35 25.54 -15.92
N ALA A 372 -10.86 25.24 -14.72
CA ALA A 372 -10.04 24.76 -13.62
C ALA A 372 -9.36 23.41 -13.94
N ALA A 373 -10.04 22.53 -14.68
CA ALA A 373 -9.44 21.26 -15.13
C ALA A 373 -8.29 21.50 -16.12
N LEU A 374 -8.43 22.44 -17.05
CA LEU A 374 -7.36 22.80 -17.99
C LEU A 374 -6.19 23.49 -17.28
N ASP A 375 -6.45 24.32 -16.28
CA ASP A 375 -5.41 24.94 -15.46
C ASP A 375 -4.64 23.89 -14.65
N ALA A 376 -5.33 22.86 -14.15
CA ALA A 376 -4.71 21.73 -13.47
C ALA A 376 -3.78 20.93 -14.41
N VAL A 377 -4.20 20.66 -15.65
CA VAL A 377 -3.34 20.01 -16.67
C VAL A 377 -2.07 20.83 -16.88
N ARG A 378 -2.19 22.14 -17.08
CA ARG A 378 -1.03 23.05 -17.24
C ARG A 378 -0.13 23.05 -15.99
N TRP A 379 -0.73 23.00 -14.80
CA TRP A 379 0.01 22.96 -13.54
C TRP A 379 0.87 21.70 -13.42
N TYR A 380 0.32 20.54 -13.78
CA TYR A 380 1.01 19.25 -13.79
C TYR A 380 2.11 19.19 -14.86
N ALA A 381 1.79 19.64 -16.09
CA ALA A 381 2.75 19.71 -17.19
C ALA A 381 3.96 20.57 -16.82
N ALA A 382 3.73 21.75 -16.24
CA ALA A 382 4.79 22.67 -15.81
C ALA A 382 5.68 22.11 -14.69
N ARG A 383 5.29 20.98 -14.07
CA ARG A 383 6.03 20.29 -13.00
C ARG A 383 6.58 18.94 -13.44
N GLY A 384 6.53 18.62 -14.73
CA GLY A 384 7.16 17.41 -15.28
C GLY A 384 6.43 16.11 -14.96
N TYR A 385 5.14 16.17 -14.61
CA TYR A 385 4.33 14.95 -14.51
C TYR A 385 4.20 14.30 -15.90
N TRP A 386 4.22 12.97 -15.94
CA TRP A 386 4.25 12.23 -17.20
C TRP A 386 2.88 12.17 -17.90
N GLN A 387 1.82 12.02 -17.10
CA GLN A 387 0.49 11.71 -17.59
C GLN A 387 -0.57 12.26 -16.63
N ILE A 388 -1.76 12.58 -17.15
CA ILE A 388 -2.93 12.96 -16.35
C ILE A 388 -3.81 11.73 -16.14
N LYS A 389 -4.02 11.32 -14.88
CA LYS A 389 -5.02 10.32 -14.48
C LYS A 389 -6.33 10.99 -14.14
N ILE A 390 -7.36 10.72 -14.94
CA ILE A 390 -8.74 11.14 -14.69
C ILE A 390 -9.44 10.14 -13.74
N TYR A 391 -10.26 10.66 -12.81
CA TYR A 391 -10.98 9.84 -11.83
C TYR A 391 -12.51 9.90 -11.95
N ASN A 392 -13.21 9.00 -11.23
CA ASN A 392 -14.65 8.72 -11.39
C ASN A 392 -15.57 9.95 -11.35
N SER A 393 -15.24 10.98 -10.56
CA SER A 393 -16.07 12.18 -10.38
C SER A 393 -15.89 13.24 -11.47
N MET A 394 -15.00 13.02 -12.45
CA MET A 394 -14.80 13.95 -13.56
C MET A 394 -16.09 14.12 -14.38
N ASN A 395 -16.36 15.34 -14.84
CA ASN A 395 -17.42 15.56 -15.82
C ASN A 395 -16.95 15.02 -17.19
N PRO A 396 -17.62 14.01 -17.77
CA PRO A 396 -17.20 13.43 -19.06
C PRO A 396 -17.11 14.46 -20.20
N GLY A 397 -17.90 15.54 -20.13
CA GLY A 397 -17.91 16.60 -21.13
C GLY A 397 -16.62 17.42 -21.19
N TRP A 398 -15.84 17.47 -20.11
CA TRP A 398 -14.56 18.22 -20.06
C TRP A 398 -13.39 17.41 -20.63
N VAL A 399 -13.53 16.08 -20.71
CA VAL A 399 -12.45 15.17 -21.10
C VAL A 399 -11.85 15.49 -22.47
N PRO A 400 -12.62 15.79 -23.54
CA PRO A 400 -12.06 16.16 -24.84
C PRO A 400 -11.22 17.46 -24.83
N ALA A 401 -11.49 18.38 -23.89
CA ALA A 401 -10.67 19.57 -23.73
C ALA A 401 -9.40 19.25 -22.94
N ILE A 402 -9.53 18.46 -21.87
CA ILE A 402 -8.41 17.99 -21.04
C ILE A 402 -7.39 17.21 -21.87
N THR A 403 -7.82 16.24 -22.68
CA THR A 403 -6.93 15.42 -23.53
C THR A 403 -6.21 16.26 -24.58
N ARG A 404 -6.92 17.15 -25.28
CA ARG A 404 -6.29 18.08 -26.23
C ARG A 404 -5.22 18.95 -25.58
N GLU A 405 -5.48 19.47 -24.38
CA GLU A 405 -4.51 20.30 -23.67
C GLU A 405 -3.32 19.48 -23.16
N ALA A 406 -3.56 18.26 -22.65
CA ALA A 406 -2.50 17.36 -22.23
C ALA A 406 -1.58 16.98 -23.41
N HIS A 407 -2.15 16.56 -24.54
CA HIS A 407 -1.39 16.22 -25.75
C HIS A 407 -0.63 17.43 -26.32
N ARG A 408 -1.21 18.65 -26.25
CA ARG A 408 -0.52 19.90 -26.64
C ARG A 408 0.72 20.19 -25.77
N LEU A 409 0.76 19.64 -24.56
CA LEU A 409 1.83 19.78 -23.58
C LEU A 409 2.70 18.52 -23.48
N ASP A 410 2.62 17.63 -24.49
CA ASP A 410 3.37 16.36 -24.58
C ASP A 410 3.10 15.39 -23.41
N MET A 411 1.96 15.54 -22.72
CA MET A 411 1.47 14.60 -21.72
C MET A 411 0.48 13.62 -22.34
N THR A 412 0.39 12.41 -21.79
CA THR A 412 -0.69 11.46 -22.11
C THR A 412 -1.84 11.56 -21.09
N VAL A 413 -2.97 10.91 -21.39
CA VAL A 413 -4.13 10.81 -20.49
C VAL A 413 -4.50 9.35 -20.24
N THR A 414 -4.69 9.02 -18.97
CA THR A 414 -5.14 7.70 -18.50
C THR A 414 -6.27 7.85 -17.47
N GLY A 415 -6.80 6.73 -17.00
CA GLY A 415 -7.44 6.67 -15.70
C GLY A 415 -8.72 5.86 -15.68
N HIS A 416 -9.53 6.16 -14.68
CA HIS A 416 -10.86 5.59 -14.56
C HIS A 416 -11.75 6.07 -15.70
N ILE A 417 -12.82 5.33 -15.94
CA ILE A 417 -13.92 5.81 -16.75
C ILE A 417 -14.83 6.65 -15.84
N PRO A 418 -15.04 7.95 -16.13
CA PRO A 418 -15.91 8.79 -15.34
C PRO A 418 -17.35 8.24 -15.26
N ALA A 419 -18.08 8.57 -14.20
CA ALA A 419 -19.45 8.08 -14.08
C ALA A 419 -20.34 8.49 -15.26
N PHE A 420 -21.30 7.62 -15.60
CA PHE A 420 -22.27 7.81 -16.67
C PHE A 420 -21.69 7.85 -18.10
N THR A 421 -20.48 7.33 -18.29
CA THR A 421 -19.86 7.09 -19.62
C THR A 421 -19.27 5.68 -19.73
N ASN A 422 -18.51 5.40 -20.79
CA ASN A 422 -17.85 4.11 -21.04
C ASN A 422 -16.46 4.29 -21.67
N ALA A 423 -15.70 3.18 -21.78
CA ALA A 423 -14.36 3.17 -22.33
C ALA A 423 -14.30 3.67 -23.79
N ASP A 424 -15.24 3.26 -24.64
CA ASP A 424 -15.27 3.66 -26.06
C ASP A 424 -15.35 5.19 -26.20
N ALA A 425 -16.20 5.83 -25.40
CA ALA A 425 -16.34 7.28 -25.38
C ALA A 425 -15.08 7.99 -24.90
N MET A 426 -14.39 7.45 -23.89
CA MET A 426 -13.15 8.06 -23.36
C MET A 426 -11.96 7.85 -24.29
N ILE A 427 -11.85 6.69 -24.95
CA ILE A 427 -10.89 6.45 -26.03
C ILE A 427 -11.18 7.39 -27.21
N GLY A 428 -12.45 7.57 -27.57
CA GLY A 428 -12.89 8.55 -28.57
C GLY A 428 -12.52 10.00 -28.20
N ALA A 429 -12.58 10.33 -26.91
CA ALA A 429 -12.21 11.63 -26.36
C ALA A 429 -10.69 11.85 -26.25
N GLY A 430 -9.86 10.82 -26.48
CA GLY A 430 -8.40 10.93 -26.52
C GLY A 430 -7.65 10.34 -25.33
N TYR A 431 -8.23 9.38 -24.60
CA TYR A 431 -7.43 8.55 -23.69
C TYR A 431 -6.33 7.81 -24.47
N ASP A 432 -5.15 7.71 -23.86
CA ASP A 432 -4.02 6.89 -24.34
C ASP A 432 -3.96 5.53 -23.64
N GLU A 433 -4.62 5.43 -22.48
CA GLU A 433 -4.64 4.24 -21.63
C GLU A 433 -5.95 4.15 -20.83
N VAL A 434 -6.42 2.93 -20.58
CA VAL A 434 -7.51 2.66 -19.62
C VAL A 434 -6.93 1.94 -18.40
N THR A 435 -7.20 2.45 -17.19
CA THR A 435 -6.77 1.82 -15.93
C THR A 435 -7.87 0.99 -15.30
N HIS A 436 -7.47 -0.10 -14.65
CA HIS A 436 -8.28 -1.13 -14.02
C HIS A 436 -9.19 -1.89 -14.99
N VAL A 437 -9.05 -3.21 -15.02
CA VAL A 437 -9.84 -4.07 -15.91
C VAL A 437 -11.34 -4.03 -15.60
N ASN A 438 -11.73 -3.74 -14.35
CA ASN A 438 -13.15 -3.49 -14.04
C ASN A 438 -13.68 -2.23 -14.74
N GLN A 439 -12.90 -1.16 -14.86
CA GLN A 439 -13.36 0.07 -15.54
C GLN A 439 -13.62 -0.17 -17.02
N LEU A 440 -12.83 -1.04 -17.65
CA LEU A 440 -13.09 -1.53 -19.01
C LEU A 440 -14.37 -2.40 -19.05
N MET A 441 -14.43 -3.42 -18.20
CA MET A 441 -15.50 -4.43 -18.24
C MET A 441 -16.88 -3.91 -17.83
N LEU A 442 -16.95 -2.97 -16.88
CA LEU A 442 -18.20 -2.34 -16.45
C LEU A 442 -18.91 -1.61 -17.58
N GLY A 443 -18.13 -1.05 -18.52
CA GLY A 443 -18.63 -0.43 -19.74
C GLY A 443 -19.43 -1.40 -20.63
N TRP A 444 -19.41 -2.71 -20.38
CA TRP A 444 -20.18 -3.72 -21.12
C TRP A 444 -21.44 -4.22 -20.40
N VAL A 445 -21.51 -4.05 -19.07
CA VAL A 445 -22.57 -4.64 -18.22
C VAL A 445 -23.42 -3.64 -17.45
N LEU A 446 -22.97 -2.38 -17.32
CA LEU A 446 -23.74 -1.34 -16.66
C LEU A 446 -24.72 -0.65 -17.62
N GLY A 447 -25.85 -0.22 -17.05
CA GLY A 447 -26.79 0.71 -17.67
C GLY A 447 -26.36 2.18 -17.51
N PRO A 448 -26.87 3.09 -18.36
CA PRO A 448 -26.41 4.48 -18.44
C PRO A 448 -26.68 5.35 -17.20
N ARG A 449 -27.51 4.89 -16.25
CA ARG A 449 -27.86 5.59 -15.01
C ARG A 449 -27.18 5.02 -13.77
N GLU A 450 -26.38 3.97 -13.94
CA GLU A 450 -25.70 3.32 -12.82
C GLU A 450 -24.43 4.09 -12.45
N ASP A 451 -24.34 4.53 -11.20
CA ASP A 451 -23.31 5.45 -10.73
C ASP A 451 -22.06 4.72 -10.19
N THR A 452 -20.98 4.75 -10.96
CA THR A 452 -19.69 4.14 -10.61
C THR A 452 -18.91 4.90 -9.53
N ARG A 453 -19.39 6.06 -9.06
CA ARG A 453 -18.80 6.74 -7.91
C ARG A 453 -19.10 6.00 -6.59
N THR A 454 -20.09 5.11 -6.58
CA THR A 454 -20.47 4.25 -5.45
C THR A 454 -19.72 2.91 -5.47
N PRO A 455 -19.84 2.05 -4.42
CA PRO A 455 -19.26 0.71 -4.42
C PRO A 455 -19.74 -0.21 -5.56
N LEU A 456 -20.76 0.21 -6.32
CA LEU A 456 -21.22 -0.48 -7.52
C LEU A 456 -20.09 -0.75 -8.54
N ARG A 457 -19.09 0.14 -8.66
CA ARG A 457 -17.92 -0.07 -9.55
C ARG A 457 -17.07 -1.29 -9.17
N LEU A 458 -17.31 -1.88 -8.01
CA LEU A 458 -16.65 -3.07 -7.52
C LEU A 458 -17.62 -4.25 -7.55
N THR A 459 -18.80 -4.07 -6.97
CA THR A 459 -19.77 -5.17 -6.78
C THR A 459 -20.49 -5.58 -8.06
N ALA A 460 -20.59 -4.71 -9.07
CA ALA A 460 -21.22 -5.07 -10.35
C ALA A 460 -20.38 -6.05 -11.20
N MET A 461 -19.11 -6.28 -10.83
CA MET A 461 -18.24 -7.22 -11.55
C MET A 461 -18.82 -8.64 -11.61
N LYS A 462 -19.60 -9.07 -10.62
CA LYS A 462 -20.31 -10.35 -10.66
C LYS A 462 -21.20 -10.54 -11.90
N ARG A 463 -21.69 -9.44 -12.51
CA ARG A 463 -22.50 -9.48 -13.73
C ARG A 463 -21.69 -9.89 -14.96
N THR A 464 -20.37 -9.86 -14.88
CA THR A 464 -19.47 -10.23 -15.98
C THR A 464 -19.24 -11.73 -16.09
N ALA A 465 -19.68 -12.53 -15.10
CA ALA A 465 -19.48 -13.99 -15.08
C ALA A 465 -19.99 -14.68 -16.35
N THR A 466 -21.10 -14.19 -16.92
CA THR A 466 -21.74 -14.73 -18.12
C THR A 466 -21.49 -13.88 -19.37
N LEU A 467 -20.58 -12.90 -19.31
CA LEU A 467 -20.30 -12.00 -20.43
C LEU A 467 -19.76 -12.78 -21.64
N ASP A 468 -20.39 -12.56 -22.79
CA ASP A 468 -19.89 -13.04 -24.07
C ASP A 468 -18.85 -12.08 -24.65
N LEU A 469 -17.59 -12.52 -24.66
CA LEU A 469 -16.48 -11.73 -25.19
C LEU A 469 -16.50 -11.64 -26.72
N ALA A 470 -17.23 -12.51 -27.42
CA ALA A 470 -17.42 -12.44 -28.87
C ALA A 470 -18.53 -11.45 -29.28
N SER A 471 -19.28 -10.91 -28.32
CA SER A 471 -20.36 -9.96 -28.61
C SER A 471 -19.84 -8.72 -29.35
N PRO A 472 -20.64 -8.12 -30.25
CA PRO A 472 -20.23 -6.94 -31.01
C PRO A 472 -19.76 -5.77 -30.14
N ARG A 473 -20.37 -5.60 -28.95
CA ARG A 473 -20.01 -4.53 -28.00
C ARG A 473 -18.58 -4.71 -27.47
N VAL A 474 -18.22 -5.93 -27.07
CA VAL A 474 -16.86 -6.22 -26.57
C VAL A 474 -15.86 -6.09 -27.72
N GLN A 475 -16.13 -6.72 -28.87
CA GLN A 475 -15.22 -6.69 -30.01
C GLN A 475 -14.96 -5.27 -30.51
N HIS A 476 -15.99 -4.41 -30.53
CA HIS A 476 -15.83 -2.99 -30.88
C HIS A 476 -14.81 -2.27 -29.98
N THR A 477 -14.92 -2.41 -28.66
CA THR A 477 -13.96 -1.80 -27.72
C THR A 477 -12.53 -2.32 -27.96
N ILE A 478 -12.37 -3.63 -28.13
CA ILE A 478 -11.04 -4.26 -28.34
C ILE A 478 -10.41 -3.81 -29.67
N GLU A 479 -11.20 -3.74 -30.74
CA GLU A 479 -10.75 -3.24 -32.04
C GLU A 479 -10.38 -1.77 -31.98
N LEU A 480 -11.17 -0.96 -31.27
CA LEU A 480 -10.88 0.46 -31.05
C LEU A 480 -9.57 0.65 -30.27
N MET A 481 -9.36 -0.12 -29.20
CA MET A 481 -8.11 -0.11 -28.44
C MET A 481 -6.91 -0.47 -29.30
N ALA A 482 -7.01 -1.56 -30.08
CA ALA A 482 -5.92 -1.98 -30.97
C ALA A 482 -5.63 -0.93 -32.05
N ALA A 483 -6.66 -0.39 -32.70
CA ALA A 483 -6.53 0.60 -33.77
C ALA A 483 -5.92 1.92 -33.29
N ARG A 484 -6.16 2.29 -32.03
CA ARG A 484 -5.62 3.52 -31.41
C ARG A 484 -4.42 3.27 -30.50
N GLN A 485 -3.92 2.05 -30.44
CA GLN A 485 -2.79 1.64 -29.61
C GLN A 485 -2.97 1.98 -28.12
N ILE A 486 -4.20 1.85 -27.63
CA ILE A 486 -4.55 2.14 -26.24
C ILE A 486 -3.90 1.11 -25.33
N ALA A 487 -3.11 1.57 -24.35
CA ALA A 487 -2.55 0.69 -23.33
C ALA A 487 -3.62 0.30 -22.29
N HIS A 488 -3.39 -0.79 -21.57
CA HIS A 488 -4.23 -1.20 -20.47
C HIS A 488 -3.40 -1.57 -19.25
N ASP A 489 -3.72 -0.92 -18.14
CA ASP A 489 -3.22 -1.22 -16.81
C ASP A 489 -4.32 -1.96 -16.03
N PRO A 490 -4.26 -3.29 -15.85
CA PRO A 490 -5.41 -4.08 -15.43
C PRO A 490 -5.67 -4.12 -13.92
N THR A 491 -4.65 -4.08 -13.06
CA THR A 491 -4.79 -4.26 -11.59
C THR A 491 -5.60 -5.51 -11.19
N ALA A 492 -5.38 -6.62 -11.88
CA ALA A 492 -6.19 -7.83 -11.73
C ALA A 492 -6.11 -8.44 -10.32
N VAL A 493 -4.96 -8.32 -9.65
CA VAL A 493 -4.75 -8.76 -8.26
C VAL A 493 -5.67 -8.04 -7.27
N THR A 494 -5.95 -6.76 -7.47
CA THR A 494 -6.88 -6.00 -6.61
C THR A 494 -8.32 -6.51 -6.77
N LEU A 495 -8.71 -6.90 -7.97
CA LEU A 495 -10.00 -7.56 -8.19
C LEU A 495 -10.03 -8.98 -7.61
N GLU A 496 -8.93 -9.73 -7.67
CA GLU A 496 -8.85 -11.05 -7.04
C GLU A 496 -8.97 -10.94 -5.51
N LEU A 497 -8.28 -9.96 -4.91
CA LEU A 497 -8.35 -9.67 -3.49
C LEU A 497 -9.81 -9.35 -3.09
N LEU A 498 -10.47 -8.47 -3.82
CA LEU A 498 -11.85 -8.07 -3.57
C LEU A 498 -12.84 -9.23 -3.76
N MET A 499 -12.84 -9.85 -4.94
CA MET A 499 -13.86 -10.81 -5.38
C MET A 499 -13.62 -12.23 -4.86
N GLY A 500 -12.38 -12.59 -4.55
CA GLY A 500 -11.97 -13.89 -4.02
C GLY A 500 -11.96 -13.99 -2.50
N GLY A 501 -12.11 -12.86 -1.77
CA GLY A 501 -12.13 -12.84 -0.31
C GLY A 501 -13.31 -13.61 0.28
N ARG A 502 -13.04 -14.51 1.23
CA ARG A 502 -14.05 -15.31 1.93
C ARG A 502 -13.67 -15.44 3.40
N ASP A 503 -14.66 -15.37 4.28
CA ASP A 503 -14.44 -15.58 5.72
C ASP A 503 -13.85 -16.98 5.98
N GLY A 504 -12.81 -17.01 6.82
CA GLY A 504 -12.14 -18.22 7.27
C GLY A 504 -11.19 -18.85 6.25
N LYS A 505 -11.14 -18.35 5.01
CA LYS A 505 -10.31 -18.93 3.95
C LYS A 505 -9.20 -17.97 3.53
N PRO A 506 -7.95 -18.44 3.33
CA PRO A 506 -6.91 -17.64 2.71
C PRO A 506 -7.39 -17.03 1.39
N ASN A 507 -7.26 -15.71 1.25
CA ASN A 507 -7.56 -15.04 -0.01
C ASN A 507 -6.59 -15.52 -1.10
N PRO A 508 -7.07 -15.89 -2.31
CA PRO A 508 -6.22 -16.35 -3.41
C PRO A 508 -5.08 -15.39 -3.75
N ALA A 509 -5.29 -14.07 -3.61
CA ALA A 509 -4.30 -13.06 -3.95
C ALA A 509 -3.03 -13.08 -3.08
N VAL A 510 -3.10 -13.74 -1.93
CA VAL A 510 -1.97 -13.85 -0.98
C VAL A 510 -1.68 -15.28 -0.54
N ALA A 511 -2.42 -16.27 -1.03
CA ALA A 511 -2.42 -17.63 -0.48
C ALA A 511 -1.02 -18.26 -0.47
N ASP A 512 -0.23 -17.99 -1.49
CA ASP A 512 1.12 -18.54 -1.67
C ASP A 512 2.15 -18.01 -0.66
N TYR A 513 1.86 -16.88 0.01
CA TYR A 513 2.79 -16.23 0.94
C TYR A 513 2.15 -15.79 2.27
N ILE A 514 0.88 -16.15 2.52
CA ILE A 514 0.13 -15.66 3.67
C ILE A 514 0.81 -16.00 5.01
N ASP A 515 1.47 -17.15 5.12
CA ASP A 515 2.11 -17.60 6.36
C ASP A 515 3.40 -16.84 6.71
N HIS A 516 3.90 -16.04 5.77
CA HIS A 516 5.00 -15.09 5.98
C HIS A 516 4.52 -13.76 6.55
N LEU A 517 3.25 -13.40 6.33
CA LEU A 517 2.70 -12.11 6.73
C LEU A 517 2.48 -12.04 8.25
N PRO A 518 2.48 -10.84 8.87
CA PRO A 518 2.12 -10.70 10.27
C PRO A 518 0.67 -11.14 10.52
N ILE A 519 0.41 -11.62 11.74
CA ILE A 519 -0.88 -12.23 12.10
C ILE A 519 -2.09 -11.31 11.86
N GLY A 520 -1.94 -10.00 12.04
CA GLY A 520 -3.00 -9.02 11.72
C GLY A 520 -3.39 -9.06 10.25
N LEU A 521 -2.41 -9.09 9.35
CA LEU A 521 -2.64 -9.21 7.91
C LEU A 521 -3.16 -10.61 7.54
N GLN A 522 -2.64 -11.67 8.17
CA GLN A 522 -3.17 -13.03 7.97
C GLN A 522 -4.67 -13.13 8.30
N ARG A 523 -5.12 -12.49 9.38
CA ARG A 523 -6.54 -12.42 9.75
C ARG A 523 -7.32 -11.64 8.70
N ARG A 524 -6.89 -10.42 8.35
CA ARG A 524 -7.58 -9.57 7.36
C ARG A 524 -7.69 -10.22 5.98
N ARG A 525 -6.66 -10.94 5.55
CA ARG A 525 -6.65 -11.69 4.27
C ARG A 525 -7.46 -12.99 4.32
N ARG A 526 -8.26 -13.19 5.37
CA ARG A 526 -9.26 -14.26 5.48
C ARG A 526 -10.64 -13.69 5.81
N GLN A 527 -10.88 -12.42 5.48
CA GLN A 527 -12.19 -11.78 5.52
C GLN A 527 -12.77 -11.71 4.12
N ALA A 528 -14.09 -11.78 4.01
CA ALA A 528 -14.81 -11.23 2.87
C ALA A 528 -14.58 -9.71 2.82
N ILE A 529 -14.19 -9.20 1.64
CA ILE A 529 -13.94 -7.77 1.43
C ILE A 529 -15.17 -7.09 0.83
N ALA A 530 -15.69 -7.67 -0.26
CA ALA A 530 -16.97 -7.27 -0.85
C ALA A 530 -18.14 -7.95 -0.13
N PRO A 531 -19.36 -7.37 -0.20
CA PRO A 531 -20.58 -8.05 0.24
C PRO A 531 -20.81 -9.31 -0.61
N ILE A 532 -21.07 -10.44 0.05
CA ILE A 532 -21.39 -11.72 -0.58
C ILE A 532 -22.70 -12.23 0.03
N ALA A 533 -23.81 -12.03 -0.68
CA ALA A 533 -25.13 -12.35 -0.14
C ALA A 533 -25.38 -13.86 0.05
N GLY A 534 -24.64 -14.71 -0.66
CA GLY A 534 -24.77 -16.16 -0.58
C GLY A 534 -23.99 -16.89 -1.67
N PRO A 535 -24.16 -18.22 -1.80
CA PRO A 535 -23.36 -19.06 -2.69
C PRO A 535 -23.44 -18.68 -4.18
N ALA A 536 -24.59 -18.21 -4.65
CA ALA A 536 -24.75 -17.74 -6.04
C ALA A 536 -23.92 -16.49 -6.32
N ASP A 537 -23.84 -15.57 -5.34
CA ASP A 537 -23.05 -14.35 -5.43
C ASP A 537 -21.55 -14.66 -5.45
N ALA A 538 -21.11 -15.58 -4.57
CA ALA A 538 -19.75 -16.09 -4.56
C ALA A 538 -19.37 -16.75 -5.90
N THR A 539 -20.25 -17.60 -6.45
CA THR A 539 -20.05 -18.25 -7.75
C THR A 539 -19.94 -17.22 -8.88
N ALA A 540 -20.75 -16.16 -8.83
CA ALA A 540 -20.69 -15.09 -9.83
C ALA A 540 -19.39 -14.27 -9.74
N TYR A 541 -18.86 -14.02 -8.54
CA TYR A 541 -17.55 -13.41 -8.37
C TYR A 541 -16.41 -14.32 -8.87
N ASP A 542 -16.46 -15.62 -8.58
CA ASP A 542 -15.48 -16.58 -9.08
C ASP A 542 -15.51 -16.64 -10.62
N GLY A 543 -16.71 -16.66 -11.22
CA GLY A 543 -16.89 -16.57 -12.67
C GLY A 543 -16.42 -15.25 -13.28
N ALA A 544 -16.58 -14.13 -12.56
CA ALA A 544 -16.05 -12.84 -12.98
C ALA A 544 -14.50 -12.85 -13.01
N MET A 545 -13.83 -13.49 -12.05
CA MET A 545 -12.36 -13.65 -12.10
C MET A 545 -11.90 -14.52 -13.27
N VAL A 546 -12.65 -15.56 -13.64
CA VAL A 546 -12.40 -16.31 -14.89
C VAL A 546 -12.52 -15.38 -16.10
N LYS A 547 -13.54 -14.51 -16.14
CA LYS A 547 -13.73 -13.55 -17.22
C LYS A 547 -12.60 -12.52 -17.28
N VAL A 548 -12.12 -12.01 -16.15
CA VAL A 548 -10.97 -11.11 -16.07
C VAL A 548 -9.75 -11.73 -16.75
N ARG A 549 -9.39 -12.97 -16.40
CA ARG A 549 -8.27 -13.68 -17.05
C ARG A 549 -8.48 -13.83 -18.57
N GLN A 550 -9.69 -14.18 -19.00
CA GLN A 550 -10.01 -14.26 -20.44
C GLN A 550 -9.83 -12.91 -21.16
N VAL A 551 -10.21 -11.80 -20.53
CA VAL A 551 -10.01 -10.45 -21.07
C VAL A 551 -8.52 -10.11 -21.15
N LEU A 552 -7.71 -10.41 -20.13
CA LEU A 552 -6.26 -10.20 -20.18
C LEU A 552 -5.62 -10.93 -21.37
N LYS A 553 -5.97 -12.20 -21.58
CA LYS A 553 -5.48 -12.98 -22.72
C LYS A 553 -5.92 -12.38 -24.04
N LEU A 554 -7.19 -11.98 -24.15
CA LEU A 554 -7.73 -11.35 -25.36
C LEU A 554 -7.00 -10.05 -25.70
N LEU A 555 -6.73 -9.19 -24.72
CA LEU A 555 -5.99 -7.95 -24.92
C LEU A 555 -4.56 -8.25 -25.41
N HIS A 556 -3.86 -9.16 -24.73
CA HIS A 556 -2.52 -9.59 -25.13
C HIS A 556 -2.49 -10.14 -26.57
N ASP A 557 -3.41 -11.03 -26.92
CA ASP A 557 -3.48 -11.67 -28.25
C ASP A 557 -3.79 -10.69 -29.38
N ARG A 558 -4.45 -9.57 -29.05
CA ARG A 558 -4.72 -8.48 -29.99
C ARG A 558 -3.60 -7.43 -30.05
N GLY A 559 -2.48 -7.69 -29.38
CA GLY A 559 -1.32 -6.79 -29.36
C GLY A 559 -1.54 -5.51 -28.56
N ILE A 560 -2.58 -5.47 -27.71
CA ILE A 560 -2.80 -4.35 -26.79
C ILE A 560 -1.76 -4.42 -25.68
N ARG A 561 -1.06 -3.30 -25.45
CA ARG A 561 -0.01 -3.22 -24.44
C ARG A 561 -0.61 -3.34 -23.04
N LEU A 562 -0.24 -4.40 -22.33
CA LEU A 562 -0.54 -4.56 -20.91
C LEU A 562 0.57 -3.93 -20.06
N LEU A 563 0.18 -3.25 -18.98
CA LEU A 563 1.09 -2.64 -18.01
C LEU A 563 0.76 -3.25 -16.63
N PRO A 564 1.57 -4.19 -16.13
CA PRO A 564 1.32 -4.80 -14.81
C PRO A 564 1.34 -3.74 -13.71
N GLY A 565 0.21 -3.57 -13.05
CA GLY A 565 0.01 -2.62 -11.95
C GLY A 565 -0.84 -3.26 -10.85
N THR A 566 -0.76 -2.76 -9.62
CA THR A 566 -1.43 -3.44 -8.49
C THR A 566 -2.51 -2.64 -7.79
N ASP A 567 -2.41 -1.31 -7.72
CA ASP A 567 -3.24 -0.46 -6.84
C ASP A 567 -3.15 -0.91 -5.36
N ASP A 568 -1.99 -1.42 -4.95
CA ASP A 568 -1.66 -1.88 -3.60
C ASP A 568 -0.32 -1.29 -3.14
N GLN A 569 -0.04 -1.36 -1.83
CA GLN A 569 1.12 -0.70 -1.20
C GLN A 569 2.15 -1.69 -0.62
N THR A 570 1.96 -3.00 -0.79
CA THR A 570 2.84 -4.01 -0.18
C THR A 570 4.06 -4.39 -1.04
N GLY A 571 4.04 -4.04 -2.33
CA GLY A 571 4.99 -4.51 -3.34
C GLY A 571 4.83 -5.98 -3.73
N LEU A 572 4.51 -6.87 -2.77
CA LEU A 572 4.33 -8.32 -2.99
C LEU A 572 3.16 -8.67 -3.92
N SER A 573 2.17 -7.78 -4.03
CA SER A 573 1.03 -7.91 -4.95
C SER A 573 1.46 -7.99 -6.42
N VAL A 574 2.60 -7.40 -6.80
CA VAL A 574 3.10 -7.44 -8.19
C VAL A 574 3.41 -8.88 -8.62
N HIS A 575 3.92 -9.70 -7.70
CA HIS A 575 4.21 -11.10 -8.00
C HIS A 575 2.93 -11.85 -8.36
N ARG A 576 1.84 -11.55 -7.66
CA ARG A 576 0.53 -12.16 -7.91
C ARG A 576 -0.11 -11.61 -9.19
N GLU A 577 -0.01 -10.31 -9.47
CA GLU A 577 -0.46 -9.72 -10.74
C GLU A 577 0.15 -10.47 -11.94
N LEU A 578 1.46 -10.71 -11.90
CA LEU A 578 2.18 -11.45 -12.95
C LEU A 578 1.75 -12.93 -13.03
N GLN A 579 1.52 -13.58 -11.89
CA GLN A 579 0.97 -14.94 -11.87
C GLN A 579 -0.42 -15.01 -12.51
N ILE A 580 -1.29 -14.02 -12.27
CA ILE A 580 -2.62 -13.95 -12.90
C ILE A 580 -2.51 -13.86 -14.42
N TYR A 581 -1.48 -13.19 -14.95
CA TYR A 581 -1.26 -13.07 -16.40
C TYR A 581 -0.84 -14.42 -16.99
N ALA A 582 0.03 -15.15 -16.29
CA ALA A 582 0.39 -16.51 -16.69
C ALA A 582 -0.81 -17.47 -16.59
N GLU A 583 -1.63 -17.36 -15.54
CA GLU A 583 -2.89 -18.11 -15.39
C GLU A 583 -3.92 -17.78 -16.48
N ALA A 584 -3.89 -16.56 -17.03
CA ALA A 584 -4.67 -16.19 -18.21
C ALA A 584 -4.17 -16.86 -19.51
N GLY A 585 -3.00 -17.49 -19.47
CA GLY A 585 -2.38 -18.17 -20.61
C GLY A 585 -1.39 -17.31 -21.40
N ILE A 586 -0.96 -16.18 -20.85
CA ILE A 586 0.15 -15.39 -21.42
C ILE A 586 1.46 -16.16 -21.16
N PRO A 587 2.33 -16.39 -22.16
CA PRO A 587 3.57 -17.12 -21.96
C PRO A 587 4.44 -16.48 -20.87
N THR A 588 5.03 -17.29 -19.98
CA THR A 588 5.86 -16.79 -18.87
C THR A 588 6.99 -15.84 -19.30
N PRO A 589 7.72 -16.07 -20.41
CA PRO A 589 8.70 -15.11 -20.90
C PRO A 589 8.10 -13.74 -21.26
N ASP A 590 6.88 -13.72 -21.83
CA ASP A 590 6.16 -12.48 -22.12
C ASP A 590 5.73 -11.77 -20.84
N VAL A 591 5.26 -12.51 -19.83
CA VAL A 591 4.93 -11.94 -18.51
C VAL A 591 6.16 -11.28 -17.87
N LEU A 592 7.32 -11.94 -17.90
CA LEU A 592 8.56 -11.36 -17.35
C LEU A 592 9.05 -10.15 -18.16
N ARG A 593 8.85 -10.14 -19.48
CA ARG A 593 9.11 -8.98 -20.33
C ARG A 593 8.16 -7.82 -20.01
N LEU A 594 6.89 -8.09 -19.76
CA LEU A 594 5.89 -7.11 -19.30
C LEU A 594 6.21 -6.57 -17.90
N ALA A 595 6.89 -7.35 -17.05
CA ALA A 595 7.30 -6.94 -15.71
C ALA A 595 8.57 -6.06 -15.68
N THR A 596 9.31 -5.99 -16.79
CA THR A 596 10.67 -5.40 -16.82
C THR A 596 10.88 -4.43 -17.98
N LEU A 597 10.81 -4.90 -19.22
CA LEU A 597 11.21 -4.15 -20.41
C LEU A 597 10.08 -3.30 -21.00
N GLU A 598 8.86 -3.83 -21.08
CA GLU A 598 7.74 -3.09 -21.70
C GLU A 598 7.35 -1.81 -20.96
N PRO A 599 7.38 -1.75 -19.61
CA PRO A 599 7.24 -0.50 -18.86
C PRO A 599 8.24 0.56 -19.31
N GLU A 600 9.51 0.19 -19.49
CA GLU A 600 10.55 1.14 -19.87
C GLU A 600 10.45 1.57 -21.34
N ARG A 601 9.91 0.71 -22.21
CA ARG A 601 9.55 1.11 -23.57
C ARG A 601 8.37 2.07 -23.59
N TYR A 602 7.37 1.85 -22.73
CA TYR A 602 6.22 2.73 -22.59
C TYR A 602 6.63 4.12 -22.07
N LEU A 603 7.58 4.17 -21.14
CA LEU A 603 8.10 5.40 -20.54
C LEU A 603 9.27 6.04 -21.30
N GLY A 604 9.76 5.41 -22.38
CA GLY A 604 10.89 5.91 -23.17
C GLY A 604 12.26 5.86 -22.46
N ARG A 605 12.46 4.93 -21.52
CA ARG A 605 13.69 4.77 -20.72
C ARG A 605 14.43 3.44 -20.96
N ASP A 606 14.03 2.67 -21.97
CA ASP A 606 14.57 1.35 -22.28
C ASP A 606 16.05 1.35 -22.73
N GLN A 607 16.62 2.52 -23.07
CA GLN A 607 18.07 2.66 -23.25
C GLN A 607 18.85 2.61 -21.94
N GLN A 608 18.21 2.91 -20.81
CA GLN A 608 18.85 3.01 -19.49
C GLN A 608 18.49 1.84 -18.57
N LEU A 609 17.29 1.27 -18.73
CA LEU A 609 16.68 0.30 -17.81
C LEU A 609 16.06 -0.88 -18.57
N GLY A 610 15.46 -1.83 -17.84
CA GLY A 610 14.67 -2.93 -18.41
C GLY A 610 15.45 -4.10 -19.00
N THR A 611 16.79 -4.07 -19.03
CA THR A 611 17.65 -5.24 -19.37
C THR A 611 18.95 -5.21 -18.58
N ILE A 612 19.59 -6.38 -18.38
CA ILE A 612 20.95 -6.47 -17.85
C ILE A 612 21.94 -6.30 -19.00
N ALA A 613 22.46 -5.08 -19.20
CA ALA A 613 23.39 -4.78 -20.28
C ALA A 613 24.41 -3.72 -19.87
N ARG A 614 25.61 -3.76 -20.47
CA ARG A 614 26.66 -2.77 -20.23
C ARG A 614 26.15 -1.35 -20.50
N GLY A 615 26.47 -0.42 -19.61
CA GLY A 615 26.09 0.99 -19.69
C GLY A 615 24.74 1.32 -19.06
N LYS A 616 23.84 0.33 -18.90
CA LYS A 616 22.56 0.49 -18.22
C LYS A 616 22.73 0.65 -16.71
N LEU A 617 21.72 1.19 -16.06
CA LEU A 617 21.67 1.34 -14.61
C LEU A 617 21.67 -0.04 -13.93
N ALA A 618 22.31 -0.11 -12.77
CA ALA A 618 22.35 -1.30 -11.93
C ALA A 618 21.05 -1.43 -11.13
N ASP A 619 19.97 -1.78 -11.85
CA ASP A 619 18.62 -1.97 -11.34
C ASP A 619 18.15 -3.40 -11.64
N PHE A 620 18.39 -4.31 -10.70
CA PHE A 620 18.17 -5.73 -10.92
C PHE A 620 17.95 -6.50 -9.62
N VAL A 621 17.43 -7.71 -9.76
CA VAL A 621 17.18 -8.64 -8.65
C VAL A 621 17.87 -9.97 -8.90
N LEU A 622 18.26 -10.62 -7.81
CA LEU A 622 18.82 -11.98 -7.81
C LEU A 622 17.83 -12.93 -7.12
N LEU A 623 17.45 -13.98 -7.84
CA LEU A 623 16.59 -15.05 -7.35
C LEU A 623 17.39 -16.35 -7.25
N PRO A 624 17.23 -17.17 -6.19
CA PRO A 624 17.86 -18.48 -6.11
C PRO A 624 17.39 -19.44 -7.22
N GLY A 625 16.12 -19.36 -7.64
CA GLY A 625 15.53 -20.24 -8.64
C GLY A 625 15.41 -19.64 -10.04
N ASP A 626 14.49 -20.20 -10.84
CA ASP A 626 14.27 -19.86 -12.25
C ASP A 626 12.83 -19.36 -12.49
N PRO A 627 12.62 -18.03 -12.57
CA PRO A 627 11.30 -17.46 -12.78
C PRO A 627 10.72 -17.75 -14.18
N THR A 628 11.54 -18.20 -15.14
CA THR A 628 11.05 -18.60 -16.48
C THR A 628 10.31 -19.94 -16.46
N ARG A 629 10.48 -20.73 -15.39
CA ARG A 629 9.82 -22.02 -15.18
C ARG A 629 8.74 -21.96 -14.11
N ASP A 630 8.92 -21.11 -13.09
CA ASP A 630 7.97 -20.96 -11.99
C ASP A 630 7.97 -19.50 -11.47
N LEU A 631 6.89 -18.77 -11.72
CA LEU A 631 6.76 -17.37 -11.27
C LEU A 631 6.68 -17.23 -9.74
N ARG A 632 6.47 -18.32 -8.98
CA ARG A 632 6.53 -18.26 -7.51
C ARG A 632 7.94 -17.95 -7.00
N GLU A 633 8.96 -18.15 -7.83
CA GLU A 633 10.34 -17.74 -7.52
C GLU A 633 10.45 -16.24 -7.25
N LEU A 634 9.56 -15.40 -7.81
CA LEU A 634 9.53 -13.96 -7.53
C LEU A 634 9.38 -13.63 -6.03
N HIS A 635 8.72 -14.49 -5.23
CA HIS A 635 8.69 -14.27 -3.78
C HIS A 635 10.06 -14.47 -3.10
N ARG A 636 10.96 -15.24 -3.71
CA ARG A 636 12.24 -15.67 -3.13
C ARG A 636 13.41 -14.77 -3.53
N ILE A 637 13.17 -13.50 -3.85
CA ILE A 637 14.23 -12.54 -4.18
C ILE A 637 15.20 -12.42 -2.99
N ALA A 638 16.47 -12.66 -3.25
CA ALA A 638 17.53 -12.73 -2.24
C ALA A 638 18.37 -11.44 -2.17
N LEU A 639 18.43 -10.69 -3.28
CA LEU A 639 19.12 -9.41 -3.39
C LEU A 639 18.38 -8.53 -4.40
N VAL A 640 18.29 -7.24 -4.06
CA VAL A 640 17.79 -6.17 -4.92
C VAL A 640 18.88 -5.12 -5.04
N VAL A 641 19.17 -4.68 -6.26
CA VAL A 641 20.08 -3.58 -6.53
C VAL A 641 19.29 -2.47 -7.21
N LYS A 642 19.36 -1.25 -6.68
CA LYS A 642 18.73 -0.04 -7.22
C LYS A 642 19.75 1.08 -7.23
N ASP A 643 20.02 1.66 -8.40
CA ASP A 643 21.09 2.64 -8.64
C ASP A 643 22.43 2.20 -8.01
N GLY A 644 22.73 0.90 -8.08
CA GLY A 644 23.95 0.32 -7.50
C GLY A 644 23.97 0.19 -5.96
N THR A 645 22.92 0.62 -5.25
CA THR A 645 22.77 0.32 -3.81
C THR A 645 22.16 -1.08 -3.65
N LEU A 646 22.74 -1.89 -2.76
CA LEU A 646 22.30 -3.26 -2.51
C LEU A 646 21.36 -3.31 -1.31
N TYR A 647 20.28 -4.08 -1.44
CA TYR A 647 19.29 -4.34 -0.41
C TYR A 647 19.04 -5.84 -0.30
N PHE A 648 19.04 -6.36 0.92
CA PHE A 648 18.73 -7.76 1.20
C PHE A 648 17.33 -7.86 1.82
N PRO A 649 16.33 -8.41 1.10
CA PRO A 649 14.96 -8.51 1.62
C PRO A 649 14.87 -9.25 2.96
N SER A 650 15.79 -10.19 3.23
CA SER A 650 15.87 -10.89 4.52
C SER A 650 16.18 -10.00 5.72
N GLU A 651 16.78 -8.83 5.51
CA GLU A 651 17.05 -7.85 6.55
C GLU A 651 15.88 -6.87 6.72
N ILE A 652 15.17 -6.57 5.62
CA ILE A 652 14.09 -5.59 5.57
C ILE A 652 12.77 -6.17 6.12
N TYR A 653 12.33 -7.33 5.59
CA TYR A 653 11.02 -7.92 5.94
C TYR A 653 10.75 -8.05 7.45
N PRO A 654 11.73 -8.44 8.30
CA PRO A 654 11.53 -8.51 9.74
C PRO A 654 11.13 -7.17 10.39
N ALA A 655 11.53 -6.03 9.82
CA ALA A 655 11.15 -4.70 10.33
C ALA A 655 9.65 -4.39 10.16
N PHE A 656 8.97 -5.14 9.28
CA PHE A 656 7.53 -5.07 9.01
C PHE A 656 6.76 -6.29 9.55
N GLY A 657 7.43 -7.13 10.36
CA GLY A 657 6.83 -8.37 10.88
C GLY A 657 6.61 -9.46 9.82
N VAL A 658 7.25 -9.34 8.66
CA VAL A 658 7.21 -10.34 7.57
C VAL A 658 8.37 -11.32 7.73
N LYS A 659 8.10 -12.62 7.59
CA LYS A 659 9.16 -13.64 7.58
C LYS A 659 9.90 -13.61 6.23
N PRO A 660 11.24 -13.58 6.21
CA PRO A 660 12.01 -13.66 4.97
C PRO A 660 11.65 -14.86 4.10
N PHE A 661 11.64 -14.67 2.78
CA PHE A 661 11.36 -15.73 1.79
C PHE A 661 12.62 -16.46 1.30
N ALA A 662 13.76 -15.78 1.35
CA ALA A 662 15.07 -16.31 0.98
C ALA A 662 16.15 -15.71 1.89
N PRO A 663 17.27 -16.42 2.12
CA PRO A 663 18.43 -15.85 2.79
C PRO A 663 19.18 -14.88 1.86
N ALA A 664 19.89 -13.92 2.45
CA ALA A 664 20.84 -13.09 1.70
C ALA A 664 21.93 -13.97 1.05
N PRO A 665 22.39 -13.63 -0.19
CA PRO A 665 23.49 -14.33 -0.83
C PRO A 665 24.81 -14.06 -0.08
N ARG A 666 25.80 -14.91 -0.30
CA ARG A 666 27.13 -14.75 0.34
C ARG A 666 27.83 -13.53 -0.25
N LEU A 667 28.04 -12.52 0.58
CA LEU A 667 28.82 -11.32 0.29
C LEU A 667 30.24 -11.45 0.85
N ILE A 668 31.23 -11.11 0.04
CA ILE A 668 32.64 -10.95 0.41
C ILE A 668 32.98 -9.47 0.15
N PRO A 669 33.26 -8.67 1.19
CA PRO A 669 33.60 -7.26 1.01
C PRO A 669 34.92 -7.10 0.25
N PRO A 670 35.18 -5.91 -0.34
CA PRO A 670 36.45 -5.66 -0.98
C PRO A 670 37.60 -5.79 0.02
N PRO A 671 38.81 -6.20 -0.40
CA PRO A 671 39.99 -6.18 0.46
C PRO A 671 40.20 -4.77 1.02
N PRO A 672 40.67 -4.62 2.28
CA PRO A 672 40.99 -3.30 2.81
C PRO A 672 42.00 -2.61 1.90
N ALA A 673 41.76 -1.34 1.57
CA ALA A 673 42.70 -0.55 0.78
C ALA A 673 44.08 -0.64 1.44
N SER A 674 45.09 -1.13 0.72
CA SER A 674 46.45 -1.11 1.25
C SER A 674 46.81 0.35 1.48
N MET A 675 46.99 0.75 2.75
CA MET A 675 47.63 2.02 3.04
C MET A 675 48.99 1.97 2.35
N ALA A 676 49.13 2.71 1.26
CA ALA A 676 50.42 2.93 0.65
C ALA A 676 51.30 3.53 1.76
N THR A 677 52.20 2.73 2.31
CA THR A 677 53.31 3.24 3.10
C THR A 677 54.06 4.16 2.17
N GLY A 678 53.81 5.47 2.31
CA GLY A 678 54.54 6.48 1.58
C GLY A 678 56.02 6.26 1.86
N SER A 679 56.74 5.76 0.87
CA SER A 679 58.17 5.98 0.78
C SER A 679 58.34 7.49 0.57
N GLY A 680 58.35 8.23 1.68
CA GLY A 680 58.80 9.61 1.67
C GLY A 680 60.21 9.64 1.06
N PRO A 681 60.53 10.65 0.24
CA PRO A 681 61.84 10.72 -0.38
C PRO A 681 62.89 10.79 0.73
N ALA A 682 63.88 9.88 0.66
CA ALA A 682 65.07 9.98 1.47
C ALA A 682 65.73 11.32 1.17
N HIS A 683 65.83 12.17 2.19
CA HIS A 683 66.67 13.35 2.15
C HIS A 683 68.13 12.86 2.15
N ASP A 684 68.71 12.71 0.97
CA ASP A 684 70.16 12.67 0.82
C ASP A 684 70.70 14.07 1.02
N ALA A 685 71.26 14.31 2.20
CA ALA A 685 72.08 15.47 2.51
C ALA A 685 73.54 15.06 2.39
N MET A 686 74.12 15.13 1.18
CA MET A 686 75.56 15.28 0.92
C MET A 686 75.73 15.78 -0.52
N ASP A 687 76.04 17.06 -0.71
CA ASP A 687 77.41 17.46 -1.07
C ASP A 687 77.51 18.96 -1.40
N GLU A 688 78.70 19.46 -1.08
CA GLU A 688 79.23 20.81 -1.24
C GLU A 688 79.40 21.24 -2.72
N PHE A 689 79.51 22.56 -2.90
CA PHE A 689 79.82 23.38 -4.09
C PHE A 689 78.66 23.87 -4.95
#